data_AF-A0A452J736-F1
#
_entry.id   AF-A0A452J736-F1
#
_cell.length_a   1.000
_cell.length_b   1.000
_cell.length_c   1.000
_cell.angle_alpha   90.00
_cell.angle_beta   90.00
_cell.angle_gamma   90.00
#
_symmetry.space_group_name_H-M   'P 1'
#
loop_
_entity.id
_entity.type
_entity.pdbx_description
1 polymer ?
#
loop_
_entity_poly.entity_id
_entity_poly.type
_entity_poly.pdbx_seq_one_letter_code
_entity_poly.pdbx_strand_id
1 'polypeptide(L)'
;MAPGQTLLYLSLFPWLAAAFNLDTDNVILRKGERGSLFGFSLAMHWQLQPEDKRLLLVGAPRERAFPSQQANRTGGLYSCDITSPETHCTRVLFDDNADPATESKEDQWMGVTVQSQGPGGKVVTCAHRYEKRQYVNTVQESRDIIGRCYLLSQDLTIKDPKDDESAMDGGEWSFCDGRLRGHEKFGSCQQGVAATFTRDYHYVVFGAPGTYNWKGVVRAEQKNQTFYALDIFDDGPYEVGSESRRAENLVPVPANSYLGFSLDTGKGIVSQEETTFVSGAPRANHSGAVVLLKKDTQIPRALSLVHIFEGEGLASSFGYDVAVVDLNNDGWQDIVVGAPQYFDRDGEIGGAVYIYINQQGKWEGVKPIRLSGTTDSMFGVAVENIGDINQDGFPDIAVGAPYDDFGKVFIYHGSKNGINTKPAQILDGKKSSVQYFGYSITGNMDLDRNSYPDIAVGSLSDSVSVYRSRPVISIKKTIRISPDKIDLNRQTCLEPSGICMDVEACFEYIANPKDFNPKIKLNYTFEAENDRRRLGLPSRVQFFKHLSDQLIGSITLGGQNRKGCVKTSLVMQENIKDKLRPIPVSVGVKISGSESSLPSKRRQGRSLPDLVPILNSNEPETVNSEVQFLKEGCGEDNICNSNLKLQYRFCTREGNDGRFAYLPIENNVPVLVLKDQKDIALEITVTNNPSDAKNLQKDGEDAHEAKLVATFPDSLTYSSFRELRANPEKQLTCGANQNGSQAECELGNPFKRNSNVTFYLILSTTKVNVDTTDLDVHLKLETTSNQVNLAPITATAKVVIELLLSLTGVAKPSQVYFGGNVIGESAMESEDDVGNIIEYEFRITNLGRPLKTFGTASLDIQWPKEISNGKWLLYLMKVDSKELEKIPCEPRNEINSLRLKESHRSRRKREVAEKQTNNGQKMSLFSERKYKTLDCNVNARCVNIKCSLQGLDRMALIVLRSRLWNSTFLEVCPIAILEAFLHSSIFSLLMYPHYILKQEYSMLNYLDILVRAKISVPAAAENIKLTNEVAQVRLTVFPAKTVALHTGVPWWIILVAILAGILMLALLVFLLWKCGFFKRSKKNHYDATYHKAEIHTQPSDKERLTSDA
;
A
#
# COMPACT_ATOMS: atom_id res chain seq x y z
N MET A 1 13.59 1.29 16.40
CA MET A 1 13.20 -0.07 16.88
C MET A 1 11.68 -0.09 16.99
N ALA A 2 11.05 -1.25 16.82
CA ALA A 2 9.63 -1.41 16.45
C ALA A 2 9.31 -1.00 14.97
N PRO A 3 8.67 -1.88 14.17
CA PRO A 3 8.20 -1.59 12.81
C PRO A 3 6.67 -1.39 12.75
N GLY A 4 6.19 -0.84 11.64
CA GLY A 4 4.78 -0.91 11.23
C GLY A 4 4.66 -1.51 9.83
N GLN A 5 3.75 -2.45 9.61
CA GLN A 5 3.48 -3.02 8.29
C GLN A 5 2.29 -2.31 7.65
N THR A 6 2.51 -1.69 6.49
CA THR A 6 1.45 -1.22 5.58
C THR A 6 1.26 -2.24 4.46
N LEU A 7 0.00 -2.64 4.19
CA LEU A 7 -0.30 -3.51 3.06
C LEU A 7 -0.13 -2.72 1.75
N LEU A 8 0.66 -3.26 0.81
CA LEU A 8 0.52 -2.88 -0.60
C LEU A 8 -0.72 -3.57 -1.17
N TYR A 9 -1.65 -2.79 -1.72
CA TYR A 9 -2.57 -3.26 -2.74
C TYR A 9 -1.98 -2.98 -4.12
N LEU A 10 -1.84 -4.01 -4.96
CA LEU A 10 -1.39 -3.84 -6.34
C LEU A 10 -2.46 -3.11 -7.16
N SER A 11 -2.17 -1.87 -7.57
CA SER A 11 -2.94 -1.14 -8.59
C SER A 11 -2.37 -1.38 -10.01
N LEU A 12 -2.07 -2.63 -10.35
CA LEU A 12 -1.61 -3.03 -11.69
C LEU A 12 -2.79 -3.48 -12.57
N PHE A 13 -3.57 -2.51 -13.01
CA PHE A 13 -4.41 -2.64 -14.20
C PHE A 13 -3.84 -1.74 -15.29
N PRO A 14 -3.26 -2.27 -16.38
CA PRO A 14 -2.96 -1.45 -17.54
C PRO A 14 -4.28 -0.92 -18.10
N TRP A 15 -4.41 0.40 -18.18
CA TRP A 15 -5.58 1.01 -18.81
C TRP A 15 -5.54 0.69 -20.30
N LEU A 16 -6.40 -0.24 -20.72
CA LEU A 16 -6.72 -0.50 -22.12
C LEU A 16 -7.48 0.71 -22.68
N ALA A 17 -6.74 1.77 -23.00
CA ALA A 17 -7.24 2.92 -23.73
C ALA A 17 -7.78 2.43 -25.08
N ALA A 18 -9.10 2.49 -25.24
CA ALA A 18 -9.75 2.06 -26.46
C ALA A 18 -9.40 3.00 -27.62
N ALA A 19 -9.53 2.51 -28.86
CA ALA A 19 -9.61 3.39 -30.00
C ALA A 19 -10.91 4.20 -29.90
N PHE A 20 -10.80 5.53 -29.78
CA PHE A 20 -11.96 6.41 -29.68
C PHE A 20 -12.63 6.61 -31.05
N ASN A 21 -11.91 7.11 -32.05
CA ASN A 21 -12.47 7.42 -33.38
C ASN A 21 -11.55 7.04 -34.53
N LEU A 22 -10.23 7.13 -34.39
CA LEU A 22 -9.29 6.73 -35.44
C LEU A 22 -9.29 5.20 -35.58
N ASP A 23 -9.55 4.69 -36.78
CA ASP A 23 -9.62 3.25 -37.06
C ASP A 23 -8.24 2.57 -36.91
N THR A 24 -8.11 1.68 -35.91
CA THR A 24 -6.89 0.88 -35.70
C THR A 24 -6.93 -0.50 -36.35
N ASP A 25 -8.02 -0.86 -37.02
CA ASP A 25 -8.27 -2.20 -37.53
C ASP A 25 -8.04 -2.27 -39.05
N ASN A 26 -8.35 -1.19 -39.79
CA ASN A 26 -8.11 -1.07 -41.24
C ASN A 26 -7.05 0.00 -41.60
N VAL A 27 -5.94 0.04 -40.86
CA VAL A 27 -4.83 0.99 -41.05
C VAL A 27 -4.16 0.80 -42.41
N ILE A 28 -3.96 1.88 -43.17
CA ILE A 28 -3.30 1.84 -44.49
C ILE A 28 -1.79 2.01 -44.30
N LEU A 29 -1.02 0.93 -44.45
CA LEU A 29 0.44 0.96 -44.31
C LEU A 29 1.14 1.13 -45.67
N ARG A 30 2.03 2.14 -45.77
CA ARG A 30 2.96 2.38 -46.89
C ARG A 30 4.40 2.17 -46.43
N LYS A 31 5.28 1.72 -47.33
CA LYS A 31 6.71 1.45 -47.06
C LYS A 31 7.59 1.89 -48.24
N GLY A 32 8.75 2.47 -47.95
CA GLY A 32 9.75 2.89 -48.94
C GLY A 32 10.90 1.90 -49.10
N GLU A 33 12.01 2.34 -49.72
CA GLU A 33 13.24 1.56 -49.75
C GLU A 33 13.93 1.50 -48.38
N ARG A 34 14.68 0.43 -48.09
CA ARG A 34 15.33 0.24 -46.78
C ARG A 34 16.45 1.26 -46.54
N GLY A 35 16.35 1.98 -45.42
CA GLY A 35 17.25 3.05 -45.02
C GLY A 35 17.06 4.34 -45.82
N SER A 36 15.97 4.51 -46.56
CA SER A 36 15.58 5.75 -47.24
C SER A 36 15.12 6.85 -46.28
N LEU A 37 14.71 6.47 -45.07
CA LEU A 37 13.94 7.28 -44.13
C LEU A 37 12.61 7.76 -44.75
N PHE A 38 11.98 6.95 -45.60
CA PHE A 38 10.61 7.17 -46.07
C PHE A 38 9.65 7.31 -44.88
N GLY A 39 9.05 8.49 -44.71
CA GLY A 39 8.27 8.84 -43.52
C GLY A 39 8.98 9.77 -42.55
N PHE A 40 10.14 10.34 -42.91
CA PHE A 40 10.83 11.34 -42.10
C PHE A 40 10.02 12.64 -41.93
N SER A 41 9.36 13.08 -43.02
CA SER A 41 8.42 14.21 -43.01
C SER A 41 7.19 13.87 -43.85
N LEU A 42 6.06 14.50 -43.55
CA LEU A 42 4.76 14.22 -44.16
C LEU A 42 3.98 15.50 -44.41
N ALA A 43 3.14 15.52 -45.45
CA ALA A 43 2.11 16.54 -45.61
C ALA A 43 0.89 15.97 -46.33
N MET A 44 -0.32 16.39 -45.94
CA MET A 44 -1.54 16.12 -46.71
C MET A 44 -1.73 17.18 -47.80
N HIS A 45 -2.08 16.75 -49.02
CA HIS A 45 -2.23 17.64 -50.16
C HIS A 45 -3.51 17.33 -50.94
N TRP A 46 -4.25 18.38 -51.32
CA TRP A 46 -5.47 18.25 -52.12
C TRP A 46 -5.33 19.04 -53.42
N GLN A 47 -4.94 18.32 -54.47
CA GLN A 47 -4.89 18.80 -55.84
C GLN A 47 -6.33 18.99 -56.36
N LEU A 48 -6.63 20.16 -56.93
CA LEU A 48 -7.94 20.44 -57.54
C LEU A 48 -7.92 20.35 -59.07
N GLN A 49 -6.76 20.59 -59.69
CA GLN A 49 -6.54 20.54 -61.14
C GLN A 49 -5.24 19.77 -61.45
N PRO A 50 -5.17 19.03 -62.57
CA PRO A 50 -6.22 18.83 -63.58
C PRO A 50 -7.34 17.87 -63.13
N GLU A 51 -7.12 17.11 -62.05
CA GLU A 51 -8.10 16.19 -61.46
C GLU A 51 -8.16 16.38 -59.93
N ASP A 52 -9.33 16.21 -59.33
CA ASP A 52 -9.56 16.25 -57.88
C ASP A 52 -8.92 15.02 -57.19
N LYS A 53 -7.78 15.23 -56.53
CA LYS A 53 -6.98 14.17 -55.86
C LYS A 53 -6.53 14.58 -54.47
N ARG A 54 -6.75 13.69 -53.51
CA ARG A 54 -6.25 13.79 -52.13
C ARG A 54 -5.06 12.84 -51.98
N LEU A 55 -3.90 13.41 -51.73
CA LEU A 55 -2.60 12.74 -51.77
C LEU A 55 -1.90 12.91 -50.43
N LEU A 56 -1.27 11.83 -49.96
CA LEU A 56 -0.30 11.91 -48.87
C LEU A 56 1.10 12.08 -49.47
N LEU A 57 1.78 13.16 -49.11
CA LEU A 57 3.15 13.44 -49.50
C LEU A 57 4.11 12.93 -48.43
N VAL A 58 5.18 12.25 -48.85
CA VAL A 58 6.14 11.59 -47.96
C VAL A 58 7.57 11.95 -48.32
N GLY A 59 8.30 12.53 -47.37
CA GLY A 59 9.74 12.76 -47.47
C GLY A 59 10.55 11.48 -47.22
N ALA A 60 11.59 11.29 -48.04
CA ALA A 60 12.54 10.18 -47.93
C ALA A 60 13.99 10.71 -48.11
N PRO A 61 14.56 11.41 -47.11
CA PRO A 61 15.81 12.18 -47.26
C PRO A 61 17.06 11.36 -47.58
N ARG A 62 17.04 10.04 -47.41
CA ARG A 62 18.17 9.15 -47.70
C ARG A 62 17.88 8.19 -48.85
N GLU A 63 16.87 8.49 -49.64
CA GLU A 63 16.56 7.78 -50.88
C GLU A 63 17.73 7.87 -51.90
N ARG A 64 17.86 6.83 -52.72
CA ARG A 64 18.88 6.69 -53.75
C ARG A 64 18.82 7.81 -54.78
N ALA A 65 19.99 8.20 -55.30
CA ALA A 65 20.08 9.16 -56.38
C ALA A 65 19.42 8.66 -57.67
N PHE A 66 18.96 9.58 -58.52
CA PHE A 66 18.77 9.30 -59.93
C PHE A 66 20.16 9.15 -60.60
N PRO A 67 20.35 8.27 -61.61
CA PRO A 67 21.66 8.03 -62.23
C PRO A 67 22.35 9.30 -62.78
N SER A 68 21.56 10.27 -63.23
CA SER A 68 21.98 11.57 -63.76
C SER A 68 22.46 12.58 -62.69
N GLN A 69 22.20 12.35 -61.40
CA GLN A 69 22.64 13.23 -60.30
C GLN A 69 24.10 12.98 -59.86
N GLN A 70 24.79 11.97 -60.41
CA GLN A 70 26.19 11.63 -60.11
C GLN A 70 26.51 11.43 -58.61
N ALA A 71 25.52 10.97 -57.84
CA ALA A 71 25.57 10.74 -56.40
C ALA A 71 25.10 9.30 -56.08
N ASN A 72 25.29 8.84 -54.84
CA ASN A 72 24.68 7.60 -54.33
C ASN A 72 23.30 7.88 -53.72
N ARG A 73 23.18 9.00 -52.98
CA ARG A 73 21.96 9.36 -52.23
C ARG A 73 21.71 10.85 -52.35
N THR A 74 20.50 11.23 -52.73
CA THR A 74 20.08 12.64 -52.83
C THR A 74 18.81 12.94 -52.04
N GLY A 75 18.09 11.89 -51.61
CA GLY A 75 16.75 12.01 -51.04
C GLY A 75 15.66 12.15 -52.11
N GLY A 76 14.41 12.23 -51.68
CA GLY A 76 13.27 12.41 -52.59
C GLY A 76 11.96 12.69 -51.87
N LEU A 77 10.99 13.13 -52.68
CA LEU A 77 9.59 13.28 -52.33
C LEU A 77 8.79 12.16 -53.01
N TYR A 78 7.86 11.55 -52.28
CA TYR A 78 6.88 10.59 -52.82
C TYR A 78 5.47 11.15 -52.68
N SER A 79 4.62 10.85 -53.66
CA SER A 79 3.17 11.01 -53.60
C SER A 79 2.50 9.65 -53.46
N CYS A 80 1.63 9.52 -52.46
CA CYS A 80 0.85 8.33 -52.19
C CYS A 80 -0.64 8.64 -52.39
N ASP A 81 -1.28 7.96 -53.36
CA ASP A 81 -2.73 7.86 -53.39
C ASP A 81 -3.18 6.89 -52.28
N ILE A 82 -4.13 7.33 -51.45
CA ILE A 82 -4.66 6.54 -50.32
C ILE A 82 -6.02 5.91 -50.65
N THR A 83 -6.68 6.32 -51.74
CA THR A 83 -8.05 5.89 -52.11
C THR A 83 -8.13 4.40 -52.48
N SER A 84 -6.99 3.79 -52.81
CA SER A 84 -6.85 2.38 -53.16
C SER A 84 -5.68 1.74 -52.37
N PRO A 85 -5.92 0.66 -51.60
CA PRO A 85 -4.86 -0.03 -50.86
C PRO A 85 -3.72 -0.57 -51.74
N GLU A 86 -4.00 -0.92 -52.99
CA GLU A 86 -3.04 -1.54 -53.93
C GLU A 86 -2.15 -0.52 -54.64
N THR A 87 -2.43 0.78 -54.52
CA THR A 87 -1.65 1.81 -55.22
C THR A 87 -0.30 2.06 -54.52
N HIS A 88 0.79 1.79 -55.22
CA HIS A 88 2.14 2.14 -54.77
C HIS A 88 2.36 3.66 -54.79
N CYS A 89 3.15 4.17 -53.84
CA CYS A 89 3.57 5.56 -53.84
C CYS A 89 4.60 5.83 -54.95
N THR A 90 4.44 6.94 -55.67
CA THR A 90 5.29 7.34 -56.79
C THR A 90 6.29 8.41 -56.36
N ARG A 91 7.57 8.28 -56.71
CA ARG A 91 8.57 9.35 -56.51
C ARG A 91 8.27 10.51 -57.46
N VAL A 92 8.18 11.72 -56.93
CA VAL A 92 7.98 12.95 -57.71
C VAL A 92 9.28 13.27 -58.45
N LEU A 93 9.18 13.63 -59.74
CA LEU A 93 10.35 13.83 -60.61
C LEU A 93 10.69 15.33 -60.73
N PHE A 94 11.74 15.74 -60.03
CA PHE A 94 12.37 17.07 -60.12
C PHE A 94 13.84 16.96 -59.68
N ASP A 95 14.65 17.98 -59.98
CA ASP A 95 16.09 18.05 -59.65
C ASP A 95 16.91 16.83 -60.13
N ASP A 96 16.57 16.28 -61.31
CA ASP A 96 17.04 14.98 -61.81
C ASP A 96 18.50 14.96 -62.32
N ASN A 97 19.12 16.12 -62.54
CA ASN A 97 20.48 16.29 -63.04
C ASN A 97 21.43 16.83 -61.95
N ALA A 98 22.74 16.93 -62.20
CA ALA A 98 23.69 17.65 -61.32
C ALA A 98 24.90 18.20 -62.07
N ASP A 99 25.47 19.31 -61.59
CA ASP A 99 26.77 19.84 -62.05
C ASP A 99 27.88 19.72 -60.98
N PRO A 100 28.79 18.73 -61.09
CA PRO A 100 29.91 18.58 -60.17
C PRO A 100 30.91 19.74 -60.14
N ALA A 101 30.86 20.71 -61.08
CA ALA A 101 31.72 21.90 -61.04
C ALA A 101 31.19 23.01 -60.11
N THR A 102 29.90 23.00 -59.75
CA THR A 102 29.27 24.05 -58.95
C THR A 102 28.46 23.55 -57.73
N GLU A 103 28.16 22.25 -57.65
CA GLU A 103 27.37 21.66 -56.56
C GLU A 103 27.80 20.23 -56.18
N SER A 104 27.28 19.75 -55.04
CA SER A 104 27.26 18.34 -54.66
C SER A 104 25.91 18.00 -54.02
N LYS A 105 25.27 16.94 -54.51
CA LYS A 105 23.96 16.46 -54.03
C LYS A 105 24.05 15.25 -53.09
N GLU A 106 25.26 14.72 -52.88
CA GLU A 106 25.48 13.54 -52.04
C GLU A 106 25.06 13.80 -50.59
N ASP A 107 24.08 13.04 -50.10
CA ASP A 107 23.46 13.15 -48.78
C ASP A 107 22.92 14.57 -48.49
N GLN A 108 22.40 15.28 -49.52
CA GLN A 108 21.76 16.61 -49.41
C GLN A 108 20.45 16.63 -48.59
N TRP A 109 19.84 15.46 -48.40
CA TRP A 109 18.58 15.23 -47.67
C TRP A 109 17.36 15.93 -48.29
N MET A 110 17.10 15.71 -49.60
CA MET A 110 15.87 16.17 -50.25
C MET A 110 14.64 15.47 -49.67
N GLY A 111 13.63 16.23 -49.25
CA GLY A 111 12.50 15.71 -48.48
C GLY A 111 12.78 15.59 -46.98
N VAL A 112 13.75 16.33 -46.44
CA VAL A 112 13.87 16.52 -44.97
C VAL A 112 12.65 17.23 -44.40
N THR A 113 12.14 18.22 -45.13
CA THR A 113 10.91 18.95 -44.84
C THR A 113 10.02 18.88 -46.08
N VAL A 114 8.74 18.64 -45.87
CA VAL A 114 7.69 18.67 -46.89
C VAL A 114 6.52 19.42 -46.27
N GLN A 115 6.02 20.46 -46.93
CA GLN A 115 4.83 21.20 -46.48
C GLN A 115 3.91 21.55 -47.66
N SER A 116 2.63 21.72 -47.36
CA SER A 116 1.54 21.87 -48.32
C SER A 116 0.72 23.11 -47.98
N GLN A 117 0.41 23.95 -48.98
CA GLN A 117 -0.58 25.02 -48.81
C GLN A 117 -2.02 24.50 -48.72
N GLY A 118 -2.26 23.18 -48.74
CA GLY A 118 -3.60 22.62 -48.66
C GLY A 118 -4.36 22.69 -50.00
N PRO A 119 -5.69 22.93 -50.00
CA PRO A 119 -6.53 22.73 -51.19
C PRO A 119 -6.19 23.66 -52.37
N GLY A 120 -5.77 23.08 -53.49
CA GLY A 120 -5.38 23.78 -54.72
C GLY A 120 -4.09 24.60 -54.62
N GLY A 121 -3.39 24.54 -53.48
CA GLY A 121 -2.19 25.32 -53.21
C GLY A 121 -0.89 24.69 -53.74
N LYS A 122 0.23 25.34 -53.45
CA LYS A 122 1.59 24.90 -53.83
C LYS A 122 2.22 24.04 -52.73
N VAL A 123 3.26 23.30 -53.07
CA VAL A 123 3.97 22.37 -52.16
C VAL A 123 5.45 22.77 -52.07
N VAL A 124 6.02 22.81 -50.86
CA VAL A 124 7.46 23.05 -50.66
C VAL A 124 8.15 21.78 -50.19
N THR A 125 9.33 21.50 -50.73
CA THR A 125 10.20 20.39 -50.29
C THR A 125 11.65 20.85 -50.26
N CYS A 126 12.40 20.46 -49.22
CA CYS A 126 13.72 21.03 -48.92
C CYS A 126 14.85 19.99 -48.84
N ALA A 127 16.08 20.47 -49.03
CA ALA A 127 17.35 19.77 -48.95
C ALA A 127 18.36 20.58 -48.11
N HIS A 128 18.19 20.58 -46.78
CA HIS A 128 18.96 21.39 -45.84
C HIS A 128 20.49 21.14 -45.82
N ARG A 129 20.96 20.04 -46.42
CA ARG A 129 22.38 19.66 -46.48
C ARG A 129 22.99 19.79 -47.89
N TYR A 130 22.29 20.45 -48.80
CA TYR A 130 22.82 20.80 -50.12
C TYR A 130 24.14 21.60 -50.02
N GLU A 131 25.17 21.11 -50.73
CA GLU A 131 26.51 21.68 -50.76
C GLU A 131 26.74 22.46 -52.07
N LYS A 132 26.92 23.78 -51.96
CA LYS A 132 27.42 24.61 -53.07
C LYS A 132 28.95 24.50 -53.11
N ARG A 133 29.53 24.35 -54.30
CA ARG A 133 30.98 24.23 -54.50
C ARG A 133 31.52 25.39 -55.32
N GLN A 134 32.69 25.91 -54.93
CA GLN A 134 33.41 26.94 -55.67
C GLN A 134 34.87 26.54 -55.88
N TYR A 135 35.47 26.95 -57.00
CA TYR A 135 36.88 26.66 -57.35
C TYR A 135 37.23 25.16 -57.29
N VAL A 136 36.32 24.32 -57.79
CA VAL A 136 36.43 22.85 -57.78
C VAL A 136 37.74 22.36 -58.42
N ASN A 137 38.34 21.34 -57.80
CA ASN A 137 39.65 20.76 -58.16
C ASN A 137 40.84 21.73 -58.03
N THR A 138 40.73 22.80 -57.24
CA THR A 138 41.84 23.71 -56.92
C THR A 138 42.16 23.72 -55.41
N VAL A 139 43.31 24.29 -55.05
CA VAL A 139 43.70 24.51 -53.64
C VAL A 139 42.80 25.54 -52.92
N GLN A 140 41.89 26.20 -53.65
CA GLN A 140 40.92 27.18 -53.14
C GLN A 140 39.48 26.64 -53.13
N GLU A 141 39.27 25.32 -53.30
CA GLU A 141 37.94 24.72 -53.31
C GLU A 141 37.20 25.01 -51.98
N SER A 142 36.06 25.72 -52.07
CA SER A 142 35.13 25.91 -50.93
C SER A 142 33.88 25.06 -51.10
N ARG A 143 33.31 24.67 -49.96
CA ARG A 143 32.12 23.85 -49.83
C ARG A 143 31.23 24.49 -48.77
N ASP A 144 30.13 25.08 -49.22
CA ASP A 144 29.24 25.86 -48.38
C ASP A 144 27.89 25.12 -48.30
N ILE A 145 27.52 24.68 -47.09
CA ILE A 145 26.29 23.90 -46.82
C ILE A 145 25.14 24.89 -46.62
N ILE A 146 24.72 25.52 -47.72
CA ILE A 146 23.74 26.59 -47.72
C ILE A 146 22.29 26.09 -47.58
N GLY A 147 22.00 24.87 -48.03
CA GLY A 147 20.64 24.36 -48.13
C GLY A 147 19.83 24.99 -49.28
N ARG A 148 18.75 24.32 -49.70
CA ARG A 148 17.82 24.81 -50.73
C ARG A 148 16.44 24.16 -50.59
N CYS A 149 15.44 24.76 -51.22
CA CYS A 149 14.11 24.17 -51.38
C CYS A 149 13.60 24.31 -52.82
N TYR A 150 12.61 23.49 -53.18
CA TYR A 150 11.84 23.59 -54.42
C TYR A 150 10.38 23.88 -54.07
N LEU A 151 9.75 24.75 -54.87
CA LEU A 151 8.30 24.95 -54.84
C LEU A 151 7.69 24.27 -56.06
N LEU A 152 6.73 23.38 -55.81
CA LEU A 152 5.98 22.63 -56.80
C LEU A 152 4.54 23.17 -56.86
N SER A 153 3.95 23.12 -58.06
CA SER A 153 2.54 23.43 -58.28
C SER A 153 1.62 22.36 -57.66
N GLN A 154 0.30 22.60 -57.66
CA GLN A 154 -0.68 21.66 -57.08
C GLN A 154 -0.70 20.26 -57.71
N ASP A 155 -0.22 20.13 -58.95
CA ASP A 155 -0.04 18.85 -59.67
C ASP A 155 1.35 18.21 -59.42
N LEU A 156 2.11 18.75 -58.46
CA LEU A 156 3.48 18.39 -58.08
C LEU A 156 4.52 18.65 -59.18
N THR A 157 4.20 19.44 -60.21
CA THR A 157 5.15 19.81 -61.30
C THR A 157 5.86 21.14 -61.05
N ILE A 158 6.93 21.37 -61.80
CA ILE A 158 7.61 22.66 -61.94
C ILE A 158 7.20 23.24 -63.30
N LYS A 159 6.42 24.33 -63.31
CA LYS A 159 6.06 25.09 -64.51
C LYS A 159 7.14 26.12 -64.86
N ASP A 160 7.24 26.52 -66.13
CA ASP A 160 8.02 27.70 -66.53
C ASP A 160 7.25 28.97 -66.09
N PRO A 161 7.88 29.97 -65.46
CA PRO A 161 7.23 31.22 -65.04
C PRO A 161 6.69 32.10 -66.19
N LYS A 162 6.75 31.64 -67.44
CA LYS A 162 6.03 32.20 -68.61
C LYS A 162 4.64 31.60 -68.86
N ASP A 163 4.36 30.40 -68.34
CA ASP A 163 3.18 29.60 -68.70
C ASP A 163 2.06 29.64 -67.63
N ASP A 164 2.29 30.30 -66.49
CA ASP A 164 1.32 30.43 -65.39
C ASP A 164 1.37 31.83 -64.76
N GLU A 165 0.22 32.51 -64.70
CA GLU A 165 0.12 33.88 -64.13
C GLU A 165 0.37 33.92 -62.61
N SER A 166 0.42 32.76 -61.92
CA SER A 166 0.50 32.63 -60.46
C SER A 166 1.92 32.48 -59.88
N ALA A 167 2.95 32.87 -60.64
CA ALA A 167 4.16 33.60 -60.22
C ALA A 167 5.14 33.07 -59.14
N MET A 168 4.65 32.45 -58.08
CA MET A 168 5.44 31.76 -57.05
C MET A 168 6.06 30.47 -57.60
N ASP A 169 5.52 29.92 -58.69
CA ASP A 169 5.88 28.60 -59.21
C ASP A 169 7.32 28.53 -59.76
N GLY A 170 7.96 27.41 -59.44
CA GLY A 170 9.09 26.88 -60.17
C GLY A 170 10.47 27.38 -59.73
N GLY A 171 11.43 26.45 -59.76
CA GLY A 171 12.86 26.73 -59.59
C GLY A 171 13.44 26.42 -58.21
N GLU A 172 14.74 26.64 -58.10
CA GLU A 172 15.55 26.47 -56.90
C GLU A 172 15.44 27.71 -56.00
N TRP A 173 15.03 27.52 -54.74
CA TRP A 173 14.98 28.56 -53.72
C TRP A 173 16.15 28.36 -52.74
N SER A 174 17.25 29.08 -52.95
CA SER A 174 18.31 29.24 -51.96
C SER A 174 18.62 30.72 -51.73
N PHE A 175 18.11 31.31 -50.64
CA PHE A 175 18.34 32.73 -50.31
C PHE A 175 19.73 32.99 -49.74
N CYS A 176 20.43 31.92 -49.33
CA CYS A 176 21.78 31.95 -48.75
C CYS A 176 22.90 31.89 -49.80
N ASP A 177 22.58 31.51 -51.06
CA ASP A 177 23.52 31.63 -52.17
C ASP A 177 23.89 33.10 -52.43
N GLY A 178 25.10 33.33 -52.96
CA GLY A 178 25.63 34.68 -53.23
C GLY A 178 25.88 35.56 -51.99
N ARG A 179 25.61 35.09 -50.77
CA ARG A 179 25.87 35.83 -49.51
C ARG A 179 27.30 35.63 -49.02
N LEU A 180 27.65 36.31 -47.92
CA LEU A 180 28.92 36.12 -47.23
C LEU A 180 29.03 34.68 -46.71
N ARG A 181 30.05 33.96 -47.19
CA ARG A 181 30.41 32.58 -46.81
C ARG A 181 30.89 32.49 -45.36
N GLY A 182 31.23 31.28 -44.93
CA GLY A 182 31.68 30.98 -43.56
C GLY A 182 30.53 30.73 -42.58
N HIS A 183 30.81 29.97 -41.51
CA HIS A 183 29.82 29.62 -40.48
C HIS A 183 29.40 30.85 -39.65
N GLU A 184 30.25 31.87 -39.61
CA GLU A 184 30.01 33.15 -38.97
C GLU A 184 29.03 34.05 -39.75
N LYS A 185 28.65 33.68 -40.98
CA LYS A 185 27.61 34.33 -41.79
C LYS A 185 26.64 33.31 -42.42
N PHE A 186 26.78 32.96 -43.70
CA PHE A 186 25.79 32.14 -44.43
C PHE A 186 26.35 30.84 -45.07
N GLY A 187 27.66 30.57 -44.99
CA GLY A 187 28.27 29.37 -45.60
C GLY A 187 27.89 28.04 -44.94
N SER A 188 27.19 28.09 -43.80
CA SER A 188 26.58 26.93 -43.13
C SER A 188 25.09 27.17 -42.86
N CYS A 189 24.42 27.94 -43.72
CA CYS A 189 23.05 28.43 -43.51
C CYS A 189 22.02 27.31 -43.24
N GLN A 190 22.12 26.17 -43.92
CA GLN A 190 21.18 25.05 -43.84
C GLN A 190 19.70 25.48 -44.01
N GLN A 191 19.41 26.27 -45.06
CA GLN A 191 18.04 26.64 -45.39
C GLN A 191 17.17 25.40 -45.60
N GLY A 192 15.99 25.39 -44.98
CA GLY A 192 15.01 24.32 -45.15
C GLY A 192 15.24 23.13 -44.22
N VAL A 193 15.79 23.37 -43.02
CA VAL A 193 15.55 22.49 -41.84
C VAL A 193 14.06 22.55 -41.46
N ALA A 194 13.50 23.76 -41.48
CA ALA A 194 12.07 24.01 -41.49
C ALA A 194 11.70 24.92 -42.66
N ALA A 195 10.49 24.72 -43.18
CA ALA A 195 9.81 25.58 -44.12
C ALA A 195 8.30 25.46 -43.86
N THR A 196 7.55 26.54 -43.99
CA THR A 196 6.08 26.54 -43.86
C THR A 196 5.47 27.64 -44.74
N PHE A 197 4.15 27.71 -44.81
CA PHE A 197 3.41 28.76 -45.52
C PHE A 197 2.61 29.61 -44.54
N THR A 198 2.27 30.84 -44.93
CA THR A 198 1.23 31.57 -44.20
C THR A 198 -0.16 31.03 -44.54
N ARG A 199 -1.07 31.04 -43.55
CA ARG A 199 -2.43 30.48 -43.70
C ARG A 199 -3.34 31.23 -44.70
N ASP A 200 -2.90 32.40 -45.15
CA ASP A 200 -3.48 33.17 -46.26
C ASP A 200 -2.76 32.93 -47.61
N TYR A 201 -1.90 31.89 -47.67
CA TYR A 201 -1.09 31.44 -48.80
C TYR A 201 -0.13 32.49 -49.39
N HIS A 202 0.08 33.59 -48.65
CA HIS A 202 0.75 34.79 -49.12
C HIS A 202 2.29 34.65 -49.15
N TYR A 203 2.92 34.16 -48.07
CA TYR A 203 4.36 33.88 -48.03
C TYR A 203 4.68 32.39 -47.96
N VAL A 204 5.86 32.04 -48.47
CA VAL A 204 6.63 30.90 -47.98
C VAL A 204 7.64 31.41 -46.94
N VAL A 205 7.82 30.66 -45.86
CA VAL A 205 8.68 31.01 -44.72
C VAL A 205 9.75 29.94 -44.57
N PHE A 206 11.02 30.34 -44.54
CA PHE A 206 12.17 29.45 -44.45
C PHE A 206 12.93 29.63 -43.14
N GLY A 207 13.30 28.51 -42.53
CA GLY A 207 14.19 28.43 -41.38
C GLY A 207 15.60 28.04 -41.81
N ALA A 208 16.60 28.73 -41.26
CA ALA A 208 18.01 28.55 -41.60
C ALA A 208 18.89 28.64 -40.33
N PRO A 209 18.88 27.58 -39.48
CA PRO A 209 19.40 27.61 -38.12
C PRO A 209 20.93 27.72 -38.03
N GLY A 210 21.67 27.40 -39.09
CA GLY A 210 23.14 27.44 -39.09
C GLY A 210 23.74 28.82 -39.43
N THR A 211 22.91 29.82 -39.71
CA THR A 211 23.37 31.20 -39.98
C THR A 211 23.94 31.90 -38.73
N TYR A 212 24.89 32.81 -38.96
CA TYR A 212 25.48 33.70 -37.96
C TYR A 212 26.02 32.98 -36.70
N ASN A 213 26.99 32.08 -36.86
CA ASN A 213 27.49 31.20 -35.78
C ASN A 213 26.33 30.42 -35.11
N TRP A 214 25.51 29.78 -35.95
CA TRP A 214 24.35 28.99 -35.55
C TRP A 214 23.36 29.72 -34.62
N LYS A 215 23.29 31.06 -34.66
CA LYS A 215 22.16 31.82 -34.09
C LYS A 215 20.86 31.38 -34.76
N GLY A 216 20.90 31.28 -36.08
CA GLY A 216 19.75 30.98 -36.92
C GLY A 216 18.99 32.22 -37.38
N VAL A 217 18.16 32.04 -38.41
CA VAL A 217 17.37 33.11 -39.02
C VAL A 217 16.04 32.56 -39.56
N VAL A 218 15.00 33.39 -39.49
CA VAL A 218 13.70 33.17 -40.14
C VAL A 218 13.53 34.20 -41.24
N ARG A 219 13.06 33.77 -42.42
CA ARG A 219 12.81 34.62 -43.58
C ARG A 219 11.45 34.32 -44.20
N ALA A 220 10.61 35.33 -44.37
CA ALA A 220 9.38 35.26 -45.14
C ALA A 220 9.61 35.87 -46.53
N GLU A 221 9.27 35.14 -47.60
CA GLU A 221 9.46 35.57 -48.99
C GLU A 221 8.20 35.27 -49.83
N GLN A 222 7.95 36.16 -50.79
CA GLN A 222 6.95 35.98 -51.85
C GLN A 222 7.57 36.41 -53.18
N LYS A 223 7.17 35.74 -54.26
CA LYS A 223 7.40 36.16 -55.64
C LYS A 223 6.03 36.17 -56.34
N ASN A 224 5.42 37.34 -56.47
CA ASN A 224 4.10 37.46 -57.09
C ASN A 224 4.10 38.50 -58.22
N GLN A 225 4.01 38.04 -59.46
CA GLN A 225 3.97 38.87 -60.67
C GLN A 225 2.70 39.75 -60.70
N THR A 226 1.59 39.27 -60.14
CA THR A 226 0.35 40.05 -60.02
C THR A 226 0.55 41.28 -59.13
N PHE A 227 1.44 41.24 -58.12
CA PHE A 227 1.72 42.41 -57.26
C PHE A 227 2.49 43.50 -58.01
N TYR A 228 3.42 43.11 -58.91
CA TYR A 228 4.04 44.05 -59.85
C TYR A 228 3.04 44.64 -60.86
N ALA A 229 1.96 43.93 -61.19
CA ALA A 229 0.87 44.41 -62.05
C ALA A 229 -0.20 45.22 -61.29
N LEU A 230 -0.15 45.27 -59.96
CA LEU A 230 -1.05 46.01 -59.07
C LEU A 230 -0.36 47.22 -58.39
N ASP A 231 0.83 47.61 -58.85
CA ASP A 231 1.70 48.66 -58.28
C ASP A 231 2.08 48.44 -56.79
N ILE A 232 2.05 47.20 -56.29
CA ILE A 232 2.44 46.86 -54.90
C ILE A 232 3.92 46.46 -54.87
N PHE A 233 4.80 47.46 -54.79
CA PHE A 233 6.25 47.29 -55.05
C PHE A 233 7.13 46.89 -53.85
N ASP A 234 6.66 46.98 -52.60
CA ASP A 234 7.45 46.57 -51.42
C ASP A 234 6.58 45.78 -50.43
N ASP A 235 6.51 44.47 -50.61
CA ASP A 235 5.93 43.55 -49.63
C ASP A 235 6.91 42.40 -49.27
N GLY A 236 8.13 42.80 -48.95
CA GLY A 236 9.22 41.91 -48.54
C GLY A 236 10.26 41.69 -49.63
N PRO A 237 11.10 40.63 -49.52
CA PRO A 237 11.20 39.67 -48.41
C PRO A 237 11.45 40.32 -47.04
N TYR A 238 11.03 39.64 -45.96
CA TYR A 238 11.28 40.04 -44.57
C TYR A 238 12.17 39.01 -43.87
N GLU A 239 13.18 39.46 -43.12
CA GLU A 239 14.18 38.57 -42.51
C GLU A 239 14.55 39.03 -41.10
N VAL A 240 14.73 38.11 -40.14
CA VAL A 240 15.30 38.44 -38.83
C VAL A 240 16.74 38.93 -39.04
N GLY A 241 17.07 40.14 -38.58
CA GLY A 241 18.32 40.82 -38.96
C GLY A 241 18.16 41.90 -40.05
N SER A 242 16.98 42.03 -40.65
CA SER A 242 16.69 42.77 -41.90
C SER A 242 17.40 42.19 -43.12
N GLU A 243 16.65 41.90 -44.19
CA GLU A 243 17.24 41.47 -45.47
C GLU A 243 18.24 42.51 -46.01
N SER A 244 17.92 43.79 -45.84
CA SER A 244 18.74 44.91 -46.33
C SER A 244 19.99 45.18 -45.48
N ARG A 245 19.88 45.08 -44.14
CA ARG A 245 20.98 45.43 -43.21
C ARG A 245 21.85 44.24 -42.81
N ARG A 246 21.28 43.02 -42.82
CA ARG A 246 21.94 41.75 -42.48
C ARG A 246 22.67 41.84 -41.12
N ALA A 247 21.97 42.47 -40.17
CA ALA A 247 22.50 42.96 -38.91
C ALA A 247 22.31 41.93 -37.80
N GLU A 248 23.39 41.19 -37.53
CA GLU A 248 23.44 40.07 -36.57
C GLU A 248 23.01 40.44 -35.13
N ASN A 249 23.07 41.72 -34.77
CA ASN A 249 22.67 42.24 -33.47
C ASN A 249 21.14 42.48 -33.35
N LEU A 250 20.37 42.29 -34.43
CA LEU A 250 18.90 42.31 -34.41
C LEU A 250 18.31 40.88 -34.34
N VAL A 251 19.15 39.84 -34.31
CA VAL A 251 18.71 38.45 -34.10
C VAL A 251 18.46 38.25 -32.60
N PRO A 252 17.24 37.92 -32.14
CA PRO A 252 16.85 37.99 -30.73
C PRO A 252 17.31 36.79 -29.87
N VAL A 253 18.35 36.07 -30.29
CA VAL A 253 18.85 34.85 -29.61
C VAL A 253 20.39 34.82 -29.57
N PRO A 254 21.01 34.17 -28.55
CA PRO A 254 22.46 34.00 -28.50
C PRO A 254 23.00 33.07 -29.60
N ALA A 255 24.32 33.03 -29.77
CA ALA A 255 24.97 32.11 -30.71
C ALA A 255 24.70 30.63 -30.36
N ASN A 256 24.64 29.77 -31.37
CA ASN A 256 24.30 28.34 -31.27
C ASN A 256 22.85 28.03 -30.80
N SER A 257 21.90 28.97 -30.94
CA SER A 257 20.49 28.78 -30.54
C SER A 257 19.62 28.01 -31.54
N TYR A 258 20.02 27.97 -32.82
CA TYR A 258 19.29 27.32 -33.93
C TYR A 258 17.89 27.91 -34.19
N LEU A 259 17.71 29.23 -34.20
CA LEU A 259 16.45 29.88 -34.59
C LEU A 259 16.06 29.51 -36.04
N GLY A 260 14.81 29.14 -36.26
CA GLY A 260 14.37 28.57 -37.54
C GLY A 260 14.58 27.06 -37.64
N PHE A 261 14.69 26.35 -36.51
CA PHE A 261 14.70 24.89 -36.49
C PHE A 261 13.30 24.29 -36.72
N SER A 262 12.26 24.95 -36.21
CA SER A 262 10.83 24.66 -36.42
C SER A 262 10.06 25.96 -36.70
N LEU A 263 8.92 25.85 -37.41
CA LEU A 263 8.15 27.00 -37.92
C LEU A 263 6.66 26.70 -38.08
N ASP A 264 5.80 27.58 -37.56
CA ASP A 264 4.38 27.71 -37.92
C ASP A 264 3.98 29.20 -37.95
N THR A 265 2.79 29.53 -38.43
CA THR A 265 2.30 30.91 -38.57
C THR A 265 0.80 31.02 -38.28
N GLY A 266 0.36 32.21 -37.88
CA GLY A 266 -1.06 32.47 -37.69
C GLY A 266 -1.41 33.95 -37.53
N LYS A 267 -2.64 34.28 -37.90
CA LYS A 267 -3.37 35.45 -37.38
C LYS A 267 -4.10 35.03 -36.10
N GLY A 268 -4.43 35.97 -35.24
CA GLY A 268 -4.98 35.67 -33.92
C GLY A 268 -3.95 35.15 -32.91
N ILE A 269 -2.64 35.27 -33.16
CA ILE A 269 -1.59 34.96 -32.18
C ILE A 269 -1.28 36.19 -31.31
N VAL A 270 -0.88 37.30 -31.95
CA VAL A 270 -0.61 38.61 -31.31
C VAL A 270 -1.66 39.64 -31.71
N SER A 271 -2.08 39.61 -32.99
CA SER A 271 -3.10 40.46 -33.58
C SER A 271 -4.02 39.61 -34.44
N GLN A 272 -5.29 39.98 -34.54
CA GLN A 272 -6.26 39.32 -35.43
C GLN A 272 -6.03 39.63 -36.92
N GLU A 273 -5.30 40.72 -37.24
CA GLU A 273 -5.05 41.15 -38.62
C GLU A 273 -3.62 40.81 -39.09
N GLU A 274 -2.60 41.05 -38.24
CA GLU A 274 -1.19 40.82 -38.58
C GLU A 274 -0.81 39.34 -38.43
N THR A 275 -0.31 38.72 -39.51
CA THR A 275 0.28 37.38 -39.44
C THR A 275 1.53 37.40 -38.56
N THR A 276 1.52 36.60 -37.50
CA THR A 276 2.67 36.34 -36.63
C THR A 276 3.38 35.07 -37.11
N PHE A 277 4.71 35.09 -37.11
CA PHE A 277 5.55 33.93 -37.39
C PHE A 277 6.06 33.35 -36.06
N VAL A 278 5.87 32.05 -35.86
CA VAL A 278 6.31 31.30 -34.67
C VAL A 278 7.55 30.50 -35.07
N SER A 279 8.62 30.54 -34.28
CA SER A 279 9.80 29.73 -34.57
C SER A 279 10.49 29.19 -33.33
N GLY A 280 10.82 27.89 -33.37
CA GLY A 280 11.67 27.25 -32.39
C GLY A 280 13.16 27.58 -32.55
N ALA A 281 13.82 27.68 -31.41
CA ALA A 281 15.25 27.81 -31.23
C ALA A 281 15.69 26.85 -30.10
N PRO A 282 15.72 25.52 -30.34
CA PRO A 282 15.80 24.49 -29.29
C PRO A 282 17.10 24.47 -28.49
N ARG A 283 18.10 25.27 -28.88
CA ARG A 283 19.36 25.41 -28.12
C ARG A 283 19.52 26.77 -27.44
N ALA A 284 18.56 27.69 -27.61
CA ALA A 284 18.57 29.00 -26.97
C ALA A 284 18.69 28.87 -25.45
N ASN A 285 19.63 29.62 -24.86
CA ASN A 285 19.90 29.61 -23.41
C ASN A 285 20.14 28.21 -22.80
N HIS A 286 20.57 27.22 -23.61
CA HIS A 286 20.78 25.81 -23.25
C HIS A 286 19.52 24.98 -22.91
N SER A 287 18.35 25.58 -22.69
CA SER A 287 17.07 24.86 -22.53
C SER A 287 16.27 24.76 -23.83
N GLY A 288 16.35 25.81 -24.65
CA GLY A 288 15.50 26.03 -25.82
C GLY A 288 14.49 27.17 -25.60
N ALA A 289 14.05 27.78 -26.70
CA ALA A 289 13.06 28.86 -26.70
C ALA A 289 12.15 28.80 -27.94
N VAL A 290 11.00 29.45 -27.85
CA VAL A 290 10.11 29.73 -29.00
C VAL A 290 9.92 31.23 -29.12
N VAL A 291 10.16 31.75 -30.33
CA VAL A 291 10.19 33.19 -30.62
C VAL A 291 8.97 33.57 -31.46
N LEU A 292 8.23 34.59 -31.01
CA LEU A 292 7.17 35.23 -31.77
C LEU A 292 7.71 36.44 -32.53
N LEU A 293 7.52 36.44 -33.84
CA LEU A 293 8.06 37.42 -34.78
C LEU A 293 6.95 38.08 -35.60
N LYS A 294 7.11 39.37 -35.91
CA LYS A 294 6.23 40.08 -36.85
C LYS A 294 7.00 41.05 -37.75
N LYS A 295 6.37 41.52 -38.83
CA LYS A 295 6.92 42.59 -39.68
C LYS A 295 7.28 43.82 -38.85
N ASP A 296 8.50 44.30 -38.96
CA ASP A 296 8.94 45.56 -38.33
C ASP A 296 8.47 46.77 -39.16
N THR A 297 7.93 47.80 -38.50
CA THR A 297 7.44 49.03 -39.14
C THR A 297 8.45 50.18 -39.15
N GLN A 298 9.59 50.04 -38.47
CA GLN A 298 10.67 51.04 -38.41
C GLN A 298 11.96 50.55 -39.09
N ILE A 299 12.23 49.24 -39.07
CA ILE A 299 13.38 48.62 -39.74
C ILE A 299 12.90 47.96 -41.04
N PRO A 300 13.24 48.51 -42.23
CA PRO A 300 12.74 47.97 -43.49
C PRO A 300 13.17 46.51 -43.68
N ARG A 301 12.25 45.69 -44.18
CA ARG A 301 12.44 44.26 -44.48
C ARG A 301 12.96 43.43 -43.30
N ALA A 302 12.62 43.82 -42.06
CA ALA A 302 12.94 43.06 -40.87
C ALA A 302 11.73 42.28 -40.32
N LEU A 303 12.04 41.14 -39.70
CA LEU A 303 11.16 40.51 -38.72
C LEU A 303 11.69 40.86 -37.32
N SER A 304 10.79 41.37 -36.48
CA SER A 304 11.06 41.90 -35.14
C SER A 304 10.47 40.99 -34.06
N LEU A 305 11.14 40.92 -32.90
CA LEU A 305 10.67 40.19 -31.72
C LEU A 305 9.39 40.82 -31.16
N VAL A 306 8.40 39.99 -30.84
CA VAL A 306 7.23 40.36 -30.04
C VAL A 306 7.30 39.75 -28.65
N HIS A 307 7.57 38.44 -28.58
CA HIS A 307 7.59 37.67 -27.34
C HIS A 307 8.54 36.47 -27.49
N ILE A 308 9.03 35.96 -26.36
CA ILE A 308 9.85 34.74 -26.32
C ILE A 308 9.42 33.88 -25.14
N PHE A 309 9.11 32.61 -25.41
CA PHE A 309 8.90 31.59 -24.40
C PHE A 309 10.22 30.88 -24.15
N GLU A 310 10.66 30.81 -22.90
CA GLU A 310 11.86 30.06 -22.49
C GLU A 310 11.46 28.69 -21.92
N GLY A 311 12.19 27.64 -22.28
CA GLY A 311 11.93 26.28 -21.80
C GLY A 311 12.44 26.01 -20.39
N GLU A 312 11.70 25.20 -19.63
CA GLU A 312 12.19 24.62 -18.38
C GLU A 312 13.07 23.37 -18.62
N GLY A 313 13.96 23.09 -17.66
CA GLY A 313 14.94 21.99 -17.74
C GLY A 313 16.16 22.31 -18.61
N LEU A 314 17.36 21.96 -18.13
CA LEU A 314 18.58 22.07 -18.92
C LEU A 314 18.57 21.05 -20.06
N ALA A 315 18.94 21.48 -21.27
CA ALA A 315 18.99 20.65 -22.49
C ALA A 315 17.65 19.97 -22.86
N SER A 316 16.51 20.54 -22.46
CA SER A 316 15.18 19.98 -22.76
C SER A 316 14.78 20.05 -24.24
N SER A 317 15.52 20.81 -25.05
CA SER A 317 15.23 21.09 -26.47
C SER A 317 13.83 21.68 -26.68
N PHE A 318 13.43 22.61 -25.80
CA PHE A 318 12.14 23.31 -25.91
C PHE A 318 12.07 24.15 -27.20
N GLY A 319 11.04 23.93 -28.02
CA GLY A 319 10.98 24.49 -29.38
C GLY A 319 11.64 23.59 -30.42
N TYR A 320 11.83 22.29 -30.13
CA TYR A 320 12.21 21.31 -31.15
C TYR A 320 11.15 21.26 -32.26
N ASP A 321 9.87 21.31 -31.87
CA ASP A 321 8.74 21.41 -32.78
C ASP A 321 7.67 22.37 -32.22
N VAL A 322 6.85 22.96 -33.09
CA VAL A 322 5.82 23.97 -32.72
C VAL A 322 4.57 23.86 -33.59
N ALA A 323 3.39 23.95 -32.97
CA ALA A 323 2.11 24.03 -33.65
C ALA A 323 1.23 25.17 -33.10
N VAL A 324 0.49 25.81 -34.00
CA VAL A 324 -0.46 26.89 -33.73
C VAL A 324 -1.89 26.37 -33.94
N VAL A 325 -2.74 26.47 -32.92
CA VAL A 325 -4.08 25.89 -32.94
C VAL A 325 -4.97 26.61 -31.93
N ASP A 326 -6.22 26.88 -32.28
CA ASP A 326 -7.24 27.41 -31.36
C ASP A 326 -7.92 26.21 -30.67
N LEU A 327 -7.50 25.85 -29.45
CA LEU A 327 -7.99 24.64 -28.75
C LEU A 327 -9.30 24.88 -28.01
N ASN A 328 -9.62 26.15 -27.72
CA ASN A 328 -10.79 26.56 -26.94
C ASN A 328 -11.93 27.15 -27.78
N ASN A 329 -11.72 27.30 -29.10
CA ASN A 329 -12.61 27.91 -30.07
C ASN A 329 -13.08 29.32 -29.65
N ASP A 330 -12.13 30.17 -29.22
CA ASP A 330 -12.37 31.58 -28.88
C ASP A 330 -11.96 32.58 -29.98
N GLY A 331 -11.34 32.09 -31.06
CA GLY A 331 -10.88 32.87 -32.20
C GLY A 331 -9.44 33.34 -32.10
N TRP A 332 -8.74 33.10 -30.99
CA TRP A 332 -7.30 33.29 -30.86
C TRP A 332 -6.58 31.95 -30.96
N GLN A 333 -5.37 31.96 -31.51
CA GLN A 333 -4.57 30.75 -31.66
C GLN A 333 -3.69 30.56 -30.44
N ASP A 334 -3.78 29.38 -29.83
CA ASP A 334 -2.86 28.90 -28.80
C ASP A 334 -1.55 28.42 -29.44
N ILE A 335 -0.52 28.25 -28.61
CA ILE A 335 0.80 27.79 -29.04
C ILE A 335 1.15 26.51 -28.30
N VAL A 336 1.47 25.47 -29.06
CA VAL A 336 1.91 24.17 -28.56
C VAL A 336 3.39 23.98 -28.91
N VAL A 337 4.19 23.54 -27.94
CA VAL A 337 5.65 23.46 -28.06
C VAL A 337 6.17 22.10 -27.60
N GLY A 338 6.94 21.43 -28.46
CA GLY A 338 7.66 20.20 -28.14
C GLY A 338 8.98 20.46 -27.40
N ALA A 339 9.24 19.68 -26.35
CA ALA A 339 10.50 19.60 -25.62
C ALA A 339 10.90 18.13 -25.40
N PRO A 340 11.30 17.41 -26.47
CA PRO A 340 11.47 15.95 -26.45
C PRO A 340 12.63 15.46 -25.58
N GLN A 341 13.53 16.35 -25.15
CA GLN A 341 14.66 16.04 -24.27
C GLN A 341 14.44 16.51 -22.83
N TYR A 342 13.25 17.05 -22.50
CA TYR A 342 12.89 17.32 -21.11
C TYR A 342 12.97 16.03 -20.28
N PHE A 343 13.59 16.09 -19.11
CA PHE A 343 13.77 14.94 -18.23
C PHE A 343 13.50 15.34 -16.78
N ASP A 344 12.72 14.52 -16.08
CA ASP A 344 12.45 14.66 -14.65
C ASP A 344 12.70 13.32 -13.96
N ARG A 345 13.80 13.24 -13.20
CA ARG A 345 14.26 12.01 -12.57
C ARG A 345 13.32 11.54 -11.45
N ASP A 346 12.69 12.48 -10.75
CA ASP A 346 11.87 12.17 -9.58
C ASP A 346 10.39 11.92 -9.98
N GLY A 347 10.04 12.22 -11.24
CA GLY A 347 8.72 11.95 -11.84
C GLY A 347 8.67 10.85 -12.92
N GLU A 348 9.79 10.21 -13.27
CA GLU A 348 9.91 9.24 -14.38
C GLU A 348 9.43 9.79 -15.74
N ILE A 349 9.77 11.05 -16.05
CA ILE A 349 9.33 11.75 -17.28
C ILE A 349 10.43 11.75 -18.33
N GLY A 350 10.10 11.35 -19.56
CA GLY A 350 10.93 11.49 -20.76
C GLY A 350 10.21 12.24 -21.88
N GLY A 351 10.58 13.50 -22.10
CA GLY A 351 9.93 14.41 -23.03
C GLY A 351 8.68 15.09 -22.45
N ALA A 352 8.40 16.30 -22.93
CA ALA A 352 7.24 17.10 -22.54
C ALA A 352 6.71 17.93 -23.70
N VAL A 353 5.43 18.31 -23.60
CA VAL A 353 4.78 19.28 -24.49
C VAL A 353 4.14 20.38 -23.64
N TYR A 354 4.30 21.63 -24.06
CA TYR A 354 3.81 22.82 -23.35
C TYR A 354 2.78 23.55 -24.19
N ILE A 355 1.62 23.82 -23.60
CA ILE A 355 0.46 24.41 -24.28
C ILE A 355 0.13 25.75 -23.64
N TYR A 356 0.35 26.83 -24.37
CA TYR A 356 0.11 28.20 -23.93
C TYR A 356 -1.23 28.69 -24.49
N ILE A 357 -2.27 28.65 -23.65
CA ILE A 357 -3.62 29.14 -24.02
C ILE A 357 -3.61 30.67 -24.10
N ASN A 358 -3.98 31.20 -25.26
CA ASN A 358 -3.86 32.62 -25.59
C ASN A 358 -4.79 33.48 -24.71
N GLN A 359 -4.32 34.66 -24.28
CA GLN A 359 -5.12 35.62 -23.52
C GLN A 359 -5.37 36.89 -24.35
N GLN A 360 -5.97 36.69 -25.53
CA GLN A 360 -6.33 37.75 -26.48
C GLN A 360 -5.11 38.59 -26.93
N GLY A 361 -4.05 37.90 -27.38
CA GLY A 361 -2.80 38.48 -27.85
C GLY A 361 -1.79 38.83 -26.75
N LYS A 362 -2.15 38.63 -25.47
CA LYS A 362 -1.31 38.95 -24.31
C LYS A 362 -0.64 37.70 -23.78
N TRP A 363 0.68 37.62 -23.96
CA TRP A 363 1.49 36.47 -23.53
C TRP A 363 2.17 36.69 -22.17
N GLU A 364 2.22 37.92 -21.66
CA GLU A 364 2.78 38.23 -20.35
C GLU A 364 2.02 37.51 -19.21
N GLY A 365 2.72 36.64 -18.48
CA GLY A 365 2.17 35.91 -17.34
C GLY A 365 1.33 34.67 -17.70
N VAL A 366 1.18 34.34 -18.99
CA VAL A 366 0.54 33.07 -19.42
C VAL A 366 1.37 31.89 -18.94
N LYS A 367 0.74 30.94 -18.26
CA LYS A 367 1.39 29.70 -17.80
C LYS A 367 1.00 28.54 -18.71
N PRO A 368 1.97 27.70 -19.14
CA PRO A 368 1.65 26.56 -19.98
C PRO A 368 0.96 25.45 -19.19
N ILE A 369 0.07 24.72 -19.87
CA ILE A 369 -0.34 23.37 -19.47
C ILE A 369 0.74 22.42 -19.96
N ARG A 370 1.36 21.64 -19.05
CA ARG A 370 2.38 20.65 -19.40
C ARG A 370 1.75 19.27 -19.57
N LEU A 371 1.95 18.66 -20.73
CA LEU A 371 1.78 17.22 -20.97
C LEU A 371 3.17 16.56 -20.85
N SER A 372 3.24 15.36 -20.26
CA SER A 372 4.51 14.71 -19.93
C SER A 372 4.53 13.26 -20.43
N GLY A 373 5.64 12.87 -21.05
CA GLY A 373 5.85 11.53 -21.58
C GLY A 373 6.35 10.53 -20.55
N THR A 374 6.36 9.27 -20.95
CA THR A 374 7.02 8.14 -20.27
C THR A 374 8.54 8.26 -20.38
N THR A 375 9.29 7.66 -19.43
CA THR A 375 10.77 7.63 -19.43
C THR A 375 11.35 7.28 -20.80
N ASP A 376 12.39 8.01 -21.21
CA ASP A 376 13.12 7.84 -22.48
C ASP A 376 12.31 7.90 -23.79
N SER A 377 10.99 8.17 -23.75
CA SER A 377 10.10 8.11 -24.92
C SER A 377 10.32 9.19 -25.98
N MET A 378 10.96 10.29 -25.60
CA MET A 378 11.02 11.57 -26.33
C MET A 378 9.63 12.07 -26.77
N PHE A 379 8.67 12.05 -25.85
CA PHE A 379 7.36 12.67 -26.06
C PHE A 379 7.49 14.16 -26.43
N GLY A 380 6.91 14.55 -27.56
CA GLY A 380 7.05 15.90 -28.12
C GLY A 380 8.12 16.06 -29.20
N VAL A 381 8.56 14.95 -29.85
CA VAL A 381 9.39 15.03 -31.09
C VAL A 381 8.61 15.63 -32.26
N ALA A 382 7.32 15.28 -32.36
CA ALA A 382 6.38 15.85 -33.31
C ALA A 382 5.13 16.28 -32.54
N VAL A 383 4.62 17.49 -32.82
CA VAL A 383 3.39 17.99 -32.20
C VAL A 383 2.57 18.73 -33.25
N GLU A 384 1.44 18.16 -33.64
CA GLU A 384 0.72 18.56 -34.85
C GLU A 384 -0.74 18.93 -34.57
N ASN A 385 -1.22 19.95 -35.28
CA ASN A 385 -2.64 20.31 -35.35
C ASN A 385 -3.33 19.34 -36.32
N ILE A 386 -4.21 18.48 -35.79
CA ILE A 386 -4.90 17.43 -36.57
C ILE A 386 -6.33 17.83 -36.97
N GLY A 387 -6.74 19.06 -36.66
CA GLY A 387 -8.12 19.53 -36.84
C GLY A 387 -9.07 18.95 -35.79
N ASP A 388 -10.35 19.28 -35.90
CA ASP A 388 -11.41 18.67 -35.09
C ASP A 388 -11.69 17.25 -35.62
N ILE A 389 -11.01 16.23 -35.07
CA ILE A 389 -11.14 14.84 -35.53
C ILE A 389 -12.40 14.15 -35.02
N ASN A 390 -13.11 14.76 -34.07
CA ASN A 390 -14.25 14.16 -33.39
C ASN A 390 -15.60 14.82 -33.75
N GLN A 391 -15.54 16.00 -34.36
CA GLN A 391 -16.64 16.88 -34.79
C GLN A 391 -17.51 17.39 -33.63
N ASP A 392 -16.93 17.69 -32.46
CA ASP A 392 -17.61 18.36 -31.33
C ASP A 392 -17.47 19.90 -31.32
N GLY A 393 -16.60 20.45 -32.17
CA GLY A 393 -16.39 21.88 -32.34
C GLY A 393 -15.09 22.42 -31.75
N PHE A 394 -14.19 21.59 -31.23
CA PHE A 394 -12.85 22.00 -30.79
C PHE A 394 -11.75 21.29 -31.59
N PRO A 395 -10.78 22.03 -32.18
CA PRO A 395 -9.59 21.44 -32.79
C PRO A 395 -8.75 20.60 -31.82
N ASP A 396 -8.29 19.44 -32.29
CA ASP A 396 -7.53 18.46 -31.53
C ASP A 396 -6.03 18.48 -31.91
N ILE A 397 -5.18 17.88 -31.07
CA ILE A 397 -3.73 17.71 -31.37
C ILE A 397 -3.25 16.26 -31.24
N ALA A 398 -2.20 15.95 -32.00
CA ALA A 398 -1.44 14.71 -31.88
C ALA A 398 -0.01 14.98 -31.41
N VAL A 399 0.50 14.16 -30.48
CA VAL A 399 1.87 14.20 -29.96
C VAL A 399 2.59 12.89 -30.25
N GLY A 400 3.76 12.98 -30.88
CA GLY A 400 4.65 11.86 -31.16
C GLY A 400 5.61 11.54 -30.00
N ALA A 401 5.76 10.25 -29.71
CA ALA A 401 6.71 9.70 -28.74
C ALA A 401 7.43 8.47 -29.36
N PRO A 402 8.36 8.68 -30.31
CA PRO A 402 8.88 7.62 -31.16
C PRO A 402 9.73 6.56 -30.45
N TYR A 403 10.18 6.80 -29.21
CA TYR A 403 10.99 5.84 -28.45
C TYR A 403 10.20 5.08 -27.37
N ASP A 404 8.87 5.29 -27.24
CA ASP A 404 8.03 4.52 -26.31
C ASP A 404 7.64 3.14 -26.88
N ASP A 405 8.18 2.04 -26.35
CA ASP A 405 8.10 0.66 -26.88
C ASP A 405 8.59 0.53 -28.35
N PHE A 406 7.69 0.79 -29.30
CA PHE A 406 7.87 0.76 -30.76
C PHE A 406 7.69 2.15 -31.39
N GLY A 407 7.41 3.15 -30.55
CA GLY A 407 6.87 4.45 -30.89
C GLY A 407 5.36 4.51 -30.74
N LYS A 408 4.86 5.61 -30.17
CA LYS A 408 3.44 5.86 -29.92
C LYS A 408 3.05 7.27 -30.36
N VAL A 409 1.78 7.46 -30.70
CA VAL A 409 1.17 8.78 -30.91
C VAL A 409 -0.02 8.93 -29.97
N PHE A 410 -0.03 10.03 -29.22
CA PHE A 410 -1.06 10.37 -28.25
C PHE A 410 -1.98 11.44 -28.84
N ILE A 411 -3.29 11.20 -28.80
CA ILE A 411 -4.32 12.09 -29.32
C ILE A 411 -5.01 12.78 -28.15
N TYR A 412 -5.00 14.11 -28.12
CA TYR A 412 -5.60 14.92 -27.07
C TYR A 412 -6.68 15.83 -27.65
N HIS A 413 -7.88 15.79 -27.07
CA HIS A 413 -8.97 16.62 -27.55
C HIS A 413 -8.86 18.08 -27.08
N GLY A 414 -9.25 18.99 -27.97
CA GLY A 414 -9.57 20.36 -27.62
C GLY A 414 -10.77 20.45 -26.66
N SER A 415 -11.00 21.62 -26.09
CA SER A 415 -12.14 21.88 -25.21
C SER A 415 -12.29 23.37 -24.91
N LYS A 416 -13.48 23.80 -24.50
CA LYS A 416 -13.73 25.15 -23.98
C LYS A 416 -12.77 25.63 -22.86
N ASN A 417 -12.03 24.73 -22.20
CA ASN A 417 -11.06 25.05 -21.16
C ASN A 417 -9.60 25.04 -21.66
N GLY A 418 -9.36 25.04 -22.97
CA GLY A 418 -8.06 24.73 -23.58
C GLY A 418 -8.03 23.25 -24.00
N ILE A 419 -7.33 22.40 -23.26
CA ILE A 419 -7.15 20.98 -23.66
C ILE A 419 -7.60 19.99 -22.58
N ASN A 420 -8.09 18.83 -23.01
CA ASN A 420 -8.19 17.67 -22.13
C ASN A 420 -6.81 17.04 -21.91
N THR A 421 -6.28 17.10 -20.69
CA THR A 421 -4.93 16.58 -20.37
C THR A 421 -4.82 15.06 -20.35
N LYS A 422 -5.93 14.33 -20.53
CA LYS A 422 -5.93 12.87 -20.73
C LYS A 422 -6.00 12.56 -22.23
N PRO A 423 -5.15 11.68 -22.77
CA PRO A 423 -5.25 11.29 -24.16
C PRO A 423 -6.57 10.55 -24.41
N ALA A 424 -7.31 10.96 -25.44
CA ALA A 424 -8.55 10.32 -25.86
C ALA A 424 -8.30 9.00 -26.60
N GLN A 425 -7.17 8.91 -27.32
CA GLN A 425 -6.71 7.71 -28.01
C GLN A 425 -5.19 7.65 -28.00
N ILE A 426 -4.63 6.43 -28.00
CA ILE A 426 -3.20 6.18 -28.20
C ILE A 426 -3.05 5.23 -29.39
N LEU A 427 -2.23 5.62 -30.36
CA LEU A 427 -1.83 4.79 -31.50
C LEU A 427 -0.48 4.15 -31.18
N ASP A 428 -0.37 2.83 -31.35
CA ASP A 428 0.80 2.04 -30.96
C ASP A 428 1.41 1.34 -32.18
N GLY A 429 2.67 1.67 -32.51
CA GLY A 429 3.42 1.10 -33.63
C GLY A 429 3.60 -0.43 -33.55
N LYS A 430 3.51 -1.00 -32.34
CA LYS A 430 3.59 -2.43 -32.04
C LYS A 430 2.49 -3.24 -32.74
N LYS A 431 1.28 -2.69 -32.89
CA LYS A 431 0.18 -3.33 -33.66
C LYS A 431 0.57 -3.57 -35.12
N SER A 432 1.32 -2.65 -35.71
CA SER A 432 1.74 -2.69 -37.12
C SER A 432 3.18 -3.22 -37.31
N SER A 433 3.87 -3.59 -36.22
CA SER A 433 5.31 -3.91 -36.22
C SER A 433 6.20 -2.84 -36.86
N VAL A 434 5.87 -1.56 -36.64
CA VAL A 434 6.63 -0.38 -37.08
C VAL A 434 7.48 0.13 -35.92
N GLN A 435 8.74 0.48 -36.15
CA GLN A 435 9.63 1.08 -35.14
C GLN A 435 9.74 2.59 -35.32
N TYR A 436 10.07 3.33 -34.25
CA TYR A 436 10.16 4.79 -34.25
C TYR A 436 8.86 5.47 -34.76
N PHE A 437 7.72 4.84 -34.47
CA PHE A 437 6.40 5.29 -34.88
C PHE A 437 6.00 6.59 -34.16
N GLY A 438 5.58 7.60 -34.91
CA GLY A 438 5.32 8.93 -34.33
C GLY A 438 6.54 9.86 -34.34
N TYR A 439 7.53 9.60 -35.20
CA TYR A 439 8.62 10.56 -35.43
C TYR A 439 8.15 11.77 -36.26
N SER A 440 7.17 11.57 -37.14
CA SER A 440 6.47 12.64 -37.86
C SER A 440 4.98 12.33 -37.91
N ILE A 441 4.16 13.37 -38.00
CA ILE A 441 2.70 13.28 -38.04
C ILE A 441 2.22 14.29 -39.09
N THR A 442 1.03 14.08 -39.67
CA THR A 442 0.28 15.12 -40.39
C THR A 442 -1.21 14.79 -40.30
N GLY A 443 -2.09 15.78 -40.38
CA GLY A 443 -3.53 15.63 -40.25
C GLY A 443 -4.29 16.84 -40.79
N ASN A 444 -5.43 17.17 -40.16
CA ASN A 444 -6.27 18.33 -40.51
C ASN A 444 -6.78 18.33 -41.97
N MET A 445 -6.86 17.15 -42.58
CA MET A 445 -7.46 16.95 -43.90
C MET A 445 -8.19 15.60 -43.96
N ASP A 446 -9.47 15.64 -44.34
CA ASP A 446 -10.25 14.46 -44.73
C ASP A 446 -9.64 13.90 -46.03
N LEU A 447 -9.19 12.64 -46.02
CA LEU A 447 -8.60 12.00 -47.21
C LEU A 447 -9.60 11.10 -47.94
N ASP A 448 -10.46 10.37 -47.23
CA ASP A 448 -11.36 9.35 -47.83
C ASP A 448 -12.77 9.83 -48.24
N ARG A 449 -13.12 11.09 -47.93
CA ARG A 449 -14.41 11.79 -48.18
C ARG A 449 -15.52 11.49 -47.16
N ASN A 450 -15.18 11.06 -45.95
CA ASN A 450 -16.15 10.87 -44.85
C ASN A 450 -16.51 12.16 -44.08
N SER A 451 -15.83 13.29 -44.35
CA SER A 451 -15.98 14.61 -43.70
C SER A 451 -15.32 14.79 -42.31
N TYR A 452 -14.58 13.80 -41.81
CA TYR A 452 -13.72 13.93 -40.62
C TYR A 452 -12.24 14.00 -41.06
N PRO A 453 -11.39 14.83 -40.42
CA PRO A 453 -9.95 14.83 -40.71
C PRO A 453 -9.30 13.47 -40.41
N ASP A 454 -8.47 12.99 -41.34
CA ASP A 454 -7.67 11.76 -41.17
C ASP A 454 -6.26 12.11 -40.64
N ILE A 455 -5.50 11.10 -40.20
CA ILE A 455 -4.13 11.28 -39.69
C ILE A 455 -3.17 10.31 -40.38
N ALA A 456 -2.00 10.79 -40.80
CA ALA A 456 -0.88 9.96 -41.22
C ALA A 456 0.29 10.10 -40.24
N VAL A 457 0.89 8.97 -39.88
CA VAL A 457 2.00 8.86 -38.91
C VAL A 457 3.21 8.21 -39.56
N GLY A 458 4.34 8.90 -39.52
CA GLY A 458 5.62 8.47 -40.08
C GLY A 458 6.53 7.81 -39.05
N SER A 459 7.61 7.23 -39.56
CA SER A 459 8.54 6.39 -38.80
C SER A 459 9.92 6.40 -39.44
N LEU A 460 10.97 6.32 -38.59
CA LEU A 460 12.36 6.16 -39.05
C LEU A 460 12.67 4.76 -39.60
N SER A 461 11.72 3.80 -39.57
CA SER A 461 11.85 2.46 -40.16
C SER A 461 11.20 2.35 -41.54
N ASP A 462 11.40 3.37 -42.39
CA ASP A 462 11.00 3.43 -43.80
C ASP A 462 9.50 3.18 -44.08
N SER A 463 8.61 3.67 -43.20
CA SER A 463 7.17 3.39 -43.29
C SER A 463 6.27 4.51 -42.77
N VAL A 464 5.03 4.52 -43.28
CA VAL A 464 3.98 5.49 -42.92
C VAL A 464 2.65 4.76 -42.78
N SER A 465 1.92 5.02 -41.70
CA SER A 465 0.58 4.47 -41.43
C SER A 465 -0.47 5.57 -41.52
N VAL A 466 -1.54 5.36 -42.29
CA VAL A 466 -2.70 6.26 -42.35
C VAL A 466 -3.86 5.67 -41.56
N TYR A 467 -4.37 6.46 -40.63
CA TYR A 467 -5.51 6.16 -39.76
C TYR A 467 -6.67 7.03 -40.23
N ARG A 468 -7.83 6.41 -40.47
CA ARG A 468 -9.02 7.13 -40.94
C ARG A 468 -9.99 7.37 -39.79
N SER A 469 -10.57 8.57 -39.73
CA SER A 469 -11.47 8.96 -38.64
C SER A 469 -12.87 8.38 -38.85
N ARG A 470 -13.35 7.61 -37.86
CA ARG A 470 -14.66 6.97 -37.90
C ARG A 470 -15.75 7.96 -37.45
N PRO A 471 -16.89 8.05 -38.16
CA PRO A 471 -17.97 8.95 -37.77
C PRO A 471 -18.44 8.75 -36.33
N VAL A 472 -18.50 9.85 -35.57
CA VAL A 472 -18.90 9.88 -34.17
C VAL A 472 -20.41 10.09 -34.07
N ILE A 473 -21.10 9.23 -33.33
CA ILE A 473 -22.54 9.33 -33.09
C ILE A 473 -22.83 9.49 -31.60
N SER A 474 -23.67 10.48 -31.29
CA SER A 474 -24.23 10.67 -29.94
C SER A 474 -25.59 9.97 -29.88
N ILE A 475 -25.86 9.23 -28.82
CA ILE A 475 -27.10 8.45 -28.64
C ILE A 475 -27.83 8.92 -27.38
N LYS A 476 -28.88 9.70 -27.60
CA LYS A 476 -29.82 10.14 -26.59
C LYS A 476 -30.65 8.95 -26.11
N LYS A 477 -30.33 8.48 -24.90
CA LYS A 477 -30.98 7.35 -24.21
C LYS A 477 -32.01 7.90 -23.24
N THR A 478 -33.27 7.47 -23.34
CA THR A 478 -34.32 7.83 -22.36
C THR A 478 -34.99 6.58 -21.82
N ILE A 479 -34.95 6.37 -20.51
CA ILE A 479 -35.62 5.28 -19.80
C ILE A 479 -36.83 5.82 -19.01
N ARG A 480 -37.91 5.06 -18.99
CA ARG A 480 -39.15 5.31 -18.23
C ARG A 480 -39.59 4.01 -17.58
N ILE A 481 -40.06 4.10 -16.34
CA ILE A 481 -40.53 2.94 -15.58
C ILE A 481 -41.92 3.26 -15.03
N SER A 482 -42.82 2.28 -15.05
CA SER A 482 -44.21 2.42 -14.60
C SER A 482 -44.65 1.17 -13.82
N PRO A 483 -45.15 1.30 -12.57
CA PRO A 483 -45.28 2.53 -11.79
C PRO A 483 -43.91 3.11 -11.37
N ASP A 484 -43.91 4.37 -10.92
CA ASP A 484 -42.74 5.05 -10.32
C ASP A 484 -42.48 4.61 -8.87
N LYS A 485 -43.51 4.08 -8.20
CA LYS A 485 -43.49 3.61 -6.82
C LYS A 485 -44.06 2.19 -6.70
N ILE A 486 -43.41 1.39 -5.86
CA ILE A 486 -43.77 -0.01 -5.59
C ILE A 486 -44.58 -0.10 -4.29
N ASP A 487 -45.87 -0.36 -4.41
CA ASP A 487 -46.74 -0.75 -3.29
C ASP A 487 -46.66 -2.27 -3.09
N LEU A 488 -46.10 -2.72 -1.97
CA LEU A 488 -45.95 -4.16 -1.67
C LEU A 488 -47.27 -4.87 -1.34
N ASN A 489 -48.33 -4.12 -1.07
CA ASN A 489 -49.66 -4.63 -0.73
C ASN A 489 -50.58 -4.75 -1.96
N ARG A 490 -50.10 -4.40 -3.17
CA ARG A 490 -50.88 -4.49 -4.43
C ARG A 490 -50.14 -5.30 -5.49
N GLN A 491 -50.76 -6.40 -5.93
CA GLN A 491 -50.32 -7.10 -7.14
C GLN A 491 -50.57 -6.23 -8.38
N THR A 492 -49.56 -6.12 -9.25
CA THR A 492 -49.60 -5.32 -10.48
C THR A 492 -49.81 -6.18 -11.73
N CYS A 493 -49.51 -7.49 -11.63
CA CYS A 493 -49.62 -8.46 -12.72
C CYS A 493 -50.46 -9.67 -12.30
N LEU A 494 -51.18 -10.21 -13.28
CA LEU A 494 -51.92 -11.47 -13.17
C LEU A 494 -51.02 -12.68 -13.49
N GLU A 495 -50.19 -12.56 -14.53
CA GLU A 495 -49.14 -13.54 -14.86
C GLU A 495 -47.80 -12.82 -15.12
N PRO A 496 -46.71 -13.18 -14.42
CA PRO A 496 -46.69 -14.02 -13.22
C PRO A 496 -47.39 -13.29 -12.06
N SER A 497 -48.08 -14.02 -11.20
CA SER A 497 -48.87 -13.43 -10.11
C SER A 497 -47.97 -12.71 -9.10
N GLY A 498 -48.01 -11.37 -9.07
CA GLY A 498 -47.09 -10.61 -8.22
C GLY A 498 -47.00 -9.13 -8.55
N ILE A 499 -45.82 -8.57 -8.31
CA ILE A 499 -45.49 -7.15 -8.52
C ILE A 499 -44.54 -7.04 -9.71
N CYS A 500 -44.84 -6.12 -10.62
CA CYS A 500 -44.04 -5.87 -11.81
C CYS A 500 -44.02 -4.40 -12.18
N MET A 501 -43.01 -4.04 -12.96
CA MET A 501 -42.80 -2.69 -13.48
C MET A 501 -42.50 -2.77 -14.98
N ASP A 502 -43.25 -2.04 -15.79
CA ASP A 502 -42.97 -1.91 -17.21
C ASP A 502 -41.87 -0.87 -17.43
N VAL A 503 -40.82 -1.27 -18.14
CA VAL A 503 -39.65 -0.48 -18.50
C VAL A 503 -39.68 -0.19 -19.99
N GLU A 504 -39.85 1.08 -20.36
CA GLU A 504 -39.70 1.60 -21.72
C GLU A 504 -38.34 2.29 -21.83
N ALA A 505 -37.44 1.78 -22.68
CA ALA A 505 -36.26 2.52 -23.10
C ALA A 505 -36.40 2.96 -24.55
N CYS A 506 -35.96 4.17 -24.85
CA CYS A 506 -35.91 4.69 -26.21
C CYS A 506 -34.55 5.30 -26.52
N PHE A 507 -34.18 5.20 -27.79
CA PHE A 507 -32.90 5.62 -28.33
C PHE A 507 -33.13 6.49 -29.57
N GLU A 508 -32.37 7.56 -29.68
CA GLU A 508 -32.38 8.53 -30.78
C GLU A 508 -30.92 8.92 -31.03
N TYR A 509 -30.45 8.84 -32.28
CA TYR A 509 -29.05 9.18 -32.60
C TYR A 509 -28.93 10.51 -33.34
N ILE A 510 -27.83 11.21 -33.05
CA ILE A 510 -27.41 12.48 -33.66
C ILE A 510 -25.97 12.28 -34.14
N ALA A 511 -25.61 12.86 -35.27
CA ALA A 511 -24.28 12.74 -35.86
C ALA A 511 -23.93 13.97 -36.70
N ASN A 512 -22.64 14.32 -36.72
CA ASN A 512 -22.07 15.32 -37.61
C ASN A 512 -21.36 14.61 -38.79
N PRO A 513 -21.34 15.16 -40.01
CA PRO A 513 -22.22 16.23 -40.50
C PRO A 513 -23.69 15.78 -40.59
N LYS A 514 -24.61 16.73 -40.79
CA LYS A 514 -26.08 16.47 -40.79
C LYS A 514 -26.55 15.49 -41.87
N ASP A 515 -25.80 15.36 -42.97
CA ASP A 515 -26.09 14.42 -44.05
C ASP A 515 -25.77 12.96 -43.69
N PHE A 516 -25.06 12.73 -42.57
CA PHE A 516 -24.81 11.39 -42.03
C PHE A 516 -26.10 10.76 -41.47
N ASN A 517 -26.78 10.00 -42.34
CA ASN A 517 -28.11 9.45 -42.08
C ASN A 517 -28.28 7.93 -42.41
N PRO A 518 -27.33 7.03 -42.07
CA PRO A 518 -27.49 5.59 -42.30
C PRO A 518 -28.50 4.93 -41.34
N LYS A 519 -28.88 3.68 -41.62
CA LYS A 519 -29.51 2.82 -40.62
C LYS A 519 -28.43 2.23 -39.70
N ILE A 520 -28.62 2.38 -38.38
CA ILE A 520 -27.65 1.93 -37.37
C ILE A 520 -28.29 0.84 -36.52
N LYS A 521 -27.62 -0.32 -36.37
CA LYS A 521 -28.07 -1.38 -35.49
C LYS A 521 -27.36 -1.25 -34.14
N LEU A 522 -28.15 -1.06 -33.09
CA LEU A 522 -27.69 -1.01 -31.71
C LEU A 522 -28.04 -2.33 -31.02
N ASN A 523 -27.06 -2.92 -30.33
CA ASN A 523 -27.34 -3.87 -29.26
C ASN A 523 -27.54 -3.06 -27.98
N TYR A 524 -28.62 -3.32 -27.24
CA TYR A 524 -28.87 -2.69 -25.94
C TYR A 524 -28.77 -3.74 -24.84
N THR A 525 -28.29 -3.32 -23.67
CA THR A 525 -28.22 -4.14 -22.47
C THR A 525 -28.93 -3.40 -21.36
N PHE A 526 -30.07 -3.95 -20.92
CA PHE A 526 -30.69 -3.58 -19.65
C PHE A 526 -30.02 -4.36 -18.52
N GLU A 527 -29.73 -3.68 -17.40
CA GLU A 527 -29.33 -4.32 -16.15
C GLU A 527 -30.17 -3.75 -15.01
N ALA A 528 -30.70 -4.61 -14.14
CA ALA A 528 -31.27 -4.22 -12.86
C ALA A 528 -30.30 -4.54 -11.72
N GLU A 529 -30.29 -3.70 -10.68
CA GLU A 529 -29.55 -3.92 -9.43
C GLU A 529 -28.03 -4.18 -9.57
N ASN A 530 -27.38 -3.59 -10.59
CA ASN A 530 -25.96 -3.75 -10.91
C ASN A 530 -25.04 -3.63 -9.66
N ASP A 531 -25.26 -2.60 -8.82
CA ASP A 531 -24.46 -2.37 -7.62
C ASP A 531 -24.64 -3.46 -6.55
N ARG A 532 -25.84 -4.04 -6.43
CA ARG A 532 -26.09 -5.17 -5.52
C ARG A 532 -25.40 -6.44 -6.02
N ARG A 533 -25.42 -6.69 -7.34
CA ARG A 533 -24.67 -7.78 -7.98
C ARG A 533 -23.16 -7.65 -7.74
N ARG A 534 -22.60 -6.43 -7.85
CA ARG A 534 -21.18 -6.15 -7.54
C ARG A 534 -20.80 -6.39 -6.08
N LEU A 535 -21.75 -6.21 -5.16
CA LEU A 535 -21.61 -6.53 -3.73
C LEU A 535 -21.88 -8.02 -3.40
N GLY A 536 -22.11 -8.87 -4.40
CA GLY A 536 -22.43 -10.29 -4.21
C GLY A 536 -23.83 -10.55 -3.63
N LEU A 537 -24.71 -9.54 -3.61
CA LEU A 537 -26.08 -9.67 -3.11
C LEU A 537 -27.03 -10.11 -4.24
N PRO A 538 -28.04 -10.94 -3.95
CA PRO A 538 -29.03 -11.33 -4.93
C PRO A 538 -29.90 -10.14 -5.37
N SER A 539 -30.24 -10.12 -6.67
CA SER A 539 -31.20 -9.16 -7.22
C SER A 539 -32.60 -9.41 -6.68
N ARG A 540 -33.33 -8.35 -6.33
CA ARG A 540 -34.74 -8.37 -5.92
C ARG A 540 -35.71 -8.48 -7.10
N VAL A 541 -35.22 -8.35 -8.34
CA VAL A 541 -36.03 -8.34 -9.57
C VAL A 541 -35.38 -9.13 -10.70
N GLN A 542 -36.20 -9.56 -11.65
CA GLN A 542 -35.80 -10.27 -12.87
C GLN A 542 -36.64 -9.82 -14.07
N PHE A 543 -36.06 -9.80 -15.27
CA PHE A 543 -36.79 -9.56 -16.52
C PHE A 543 -37.62 -10.79 -16.86
N PHE A 544 -38.96 -10.63 -16.92
CA PHE A 544 -39.92 -11.75 -16.97
C PHE A 544 -39.58 -12.82 -18.02
N LYS A 545 -39.27 -12.39 -19.25
CA LYS A 545 -39.03 -13.28 -20.40
C LYS A 545 -37.69 -14.03 -20.36
N HIS A 546 -36.77 -13.67 -19.47
CA HIS A 546 -35.39 -14.18 -19.45
C HIS A 546 -34.95 -14.76 -18.09
N LEU A 547 -35.75 -14.60 -17.02
CA LEU A 547 -35.46 -15.11 -15.67
C LEU A 547 -34.04 -14.71 -15.19
N SER A 548 -33.66 -13.47 -15.51
CA SER A 548 -32.33 -12.89 -15.31
C SER A 548 -32.46 -11.41 -14.94
N ASP A 549 -31.50 -10.89 -14.19
CA ASP A 549 -31.35 -9.47 -13.86
C ASP A 549 -30.58 -8.66 -14.93
N GLN A 550 -30.21 -9.31 -16.04
CA GLN A 550 -29.68 -8.70 -17.26
C GLN A 550 -30.51 -9.13 -18.49
N LEU A 551 -30.78 -8.20 -19.40
CA LEU A 551 -31.50 -8.43 -20.65
C LEU A 551 -30.76 -7.75 -21.83
N ILE A 552 -30.26 -8.56 -22.75
CA ILE A 552 -29.62 -8.11 -23.99
C ILE A 552 -30.60 -8.23 -25.16
N GLY A 553 -30.69 -7.21 -26.00
CA GLY A 553 -31.47 -7.22 -27.24
C GLY A 553 -30.84 -6.34 -28.33
N SER A 554 -31.54 -6.17 -29.45
CA SER A 554 -31.09 -5.25 -30.51
C SER A 554 -32.23 -4.49 -31.16
N ILE A 555 -31.94 -3.27 -31.63
CA ILE A 555 -32.86 -2.36 -32.32
C ILE A 555 -32.14 -1.70 -33.50
N THR A 556 -32.83 -1.49 -34.61
CA THR A 556 -32.32 -0.72 -35.75
C THR A 556 -32.95 0.67 -35.75
N LEU A 557 -32.14 1.72 -35.64
CA LEU A 557 -32.58 3.10 -35.79
C LEU A 557 -32.61 3.47 -37.28
N GLY A 558 -33.76 3.94 -37.74
CA GLY A 558 -34.08 4.14 -39.17
C GLY A 558 -33.57 5.46 -39.77
N GLY A 559 -32.54 6.08 -39.19
CA GLY A 559 -31.99 7.38 -39.59
C GLY A 559 -31.77 8.33 -38.40
N GLN A 560 -31.10 9.45 -38.64
CA GLN A 560 -30.78 10.46 -37.63
C GLN A 560 -32.06 11.13 -37.10
N ASN A 561 -32.10 11.49 -35.83
CA ASN A 561 -33.26 12.09 -35.16
C ASN A 561 -34.56 11.25 -35.26
N ARG A 562 -34.43 9.92 -35.43
CA ARG A 562 -35.57 8.97 -35.44
C ARG A 562 -35.54 8.10 -34.19
N LYS A 563 -36.46 8.39 -33.28
CA LYS A 563 -36.65 7.69 -32.01
C LYS A 563 -37.14 6.24 -32.22
N GLY A 564 -36.38 5.26 -31.75
CA GLY A 564 -36.81 3.86 -31.61
C GLY A 564 -36.99 3.49 -30.13
N CYS A 565 -38.03 2.72 -29.79
CA CYS A 565 -38.32 2.32 -28.41
C CYS A 565 -38.45 0.80 -28.25
N VAL A 566 -38.09 0.29 -27.08
CA VAL A 566 -38.26 -1.10 -26.65
C VAL A 566 -38.97 -1.15 -25.29
N LYS A 567 -39.79 -2.19 -25.08
CA LYS A 567 -40.53 -2.42 -23.83
C LYS A 567 -40.21 -3.79 -23.27
N THR A 568 -40.00 -3.83 -21.96
CA THR A 568 -39.78 -5.06 -21.18
C THR A 568 -40.44 -4.89 -19.80
N SER A 569 -40.66 -5.99 -19.09
CA SER A 569 -41.30 -5.97 -17.77
C SER A 569 -40.39 -6.66 -16.75
N LEU A 570 -40.08 -5.94 -15.67
CA LEU A 570 -39.41 -6.47 -14.48
C LEU A 570 -40.45 -7.09 -13.56
N VAL A 571 -40.12 -8.22 -12.94
CA VAL A 571 -40.92 -8.93 -11.94
C VAL A 571 -40.14 -8.98 -10.64
N MET A 572 -40.79 -8.66 -9.53
CA MET A 572 -40.23 -8.74 -8.18
C MET A 572 -40.15 -10.20 -7.71
N GLN A 573 -39.05 -10.55 -7.05
CA GLN A 573 -38.88 -11.85 -6.41
C GLN A 573 -39.63 -11.91 -5.08
N GLU A 574 -40.00 -13.12 -4.66
CA GLU A 574 -40.61 -13.36 -3.34
C GLU A 574 -39.59 -13.16 -2.20
N ASN A 575 -40.09 -12.89 -0.98
CA ASN A 575 -39.31 -12.89 0.25
C ASN A 575 -38.12 -11.90 0.32
N ILE A 576 -38.19 -10.77 -0.40
CA ILE A 576 -37.16 -9.72 -0.34
C ILE A 576 -36.98 -9.16 1.10
N LYS A 577 -35.72 -9.10 1.58
CA LYS A 577 -35.37 -8.44 2.85
C LYS A 577 -35.32 -6.91 2.70
N ASP A 578 -34.58 -6.41 1.71
CA ASP A 578 -34.40 -4.97 1.51
C ASP A 578 -35.62 -4.35 0.80
N LYS A 579 -36.39 -3.57 1.57
CA LYS A 579 -37.62 -2.89 1.15
C LYS A 579 -37.50 -1.35 1.22
N LEU A 580 -36.29 -0.81 1.40
CA LEU A 580 -36.07 0.64 1.51
C LEU A 580 -35.28 1.22 0.34
N ARG A 581 -34.20 0.56 -0.09
CA ARG A 581 -33.36 1.10 -1.18
C ARG A 581 -34.09 0.95 -2.51
N PRO A 582 -34.06 1.96 -3.39
CA PRO A 582 -34.66 1.88 -4.72
C PRO A 582 -34.12 0.72 -5.54
N ILE A 583 -34.83 0.40 -6.62
CA ILE A 583 -34.40 -0.57 -7.63
C ILE A 583 -33.82 0.21 -8.81
N PRO A 584 -32.48 0.33 -8.95
CA PRO A 584 -31.87 0.96 -10.10
C PRO A 584 -31.96 0.03 -11.32
N VAL A 585 -32.39 0.61 -12.44
CA VAL A 585 -32.44 0.00 -13.76
C VAL A 585 -31.62 0.86 -14.70
N SER A 586 -30.54 0.28 -15.22
CA SER A 586 -29.64 0.92 -16.18
C SER A 586 -29.85 0.35 -17.58
N VAL A 587 -29.71 1.17 -18.61
CA VAL A 587 -29.66 0.71 -20.01
C VAL A 587 -28.43 1.28 -20.72
N GLY A 588 -27.56 0.38 -21.17
CA GLY A 588 -26.40 0.67 -22.02
C GLY A 588 -26.66 0.28 -23.49
N VAL A 589 -25.85 0.82 -24.39
CA VAL A 589 -25.91 0.53 -25.83
C VAL A 589 -24.52 0.32 -26.42
N LYS A 590 -24.40 -0.58 -27.41
CA LYS A 590 -23.19 -0.78 -28.22
C LYS A 590 -23.59 -0.92 -29.69
N ILE A 591 -22.79 -0.37 -30.60
CA ILE A 591 -23.04 -0.45 -32.05
C ILE A 591 -22.74 -1.90 -32.50
N SER A 592 -23.70 -2.54 -33.16
CA SER A 592 -23.59 -3.90 -33.72
C SER A 592 -23.21 -3.89 -35.21
N GLY A 593 -23.17 -2.73 -35.84
CA GLY A 593 -22.94 -2.53 -37.27
C GLY A 593 -23.92 -1.54 -37.88
N SER A 594 -23.72 -1.24 -39.16
CA SER A 594 -24.62 -0.44 -39.98
C SER A 594 -25.05 -1.27 -41.20
N GLU A 595 -26.12 -0.88 -41.90
CA GLU A 595 -26.36 -1.46 -43.24
C GLU A 595 -25.26 -1.07 -44.25
N SER A 596 -24.43 -0.05 -43.98
CA SER A 596 -23.21 0.21 -44.76
C SER A 596 -22.10 -0.82 -44.54
N SER A 597 -22.11 -1.59 -43.43
CA SER A 597 -21.15 -2.68 -43.19
C SER A 597 -21.65 -4.04 -43.70
N LEU A 598 -22.68 -4.07 -44.55
CA LEU A 598 -23.02 -5.25 -45.36
C LEU A 598 -22.19 -5.22 -46.65
N PRO A 599 -21.41 -6.26 -46.98
CA PRO A 599 -20.65 -6.30 -48.22
C PRO A 599 -21.61 -6.38 -49.42
N SER A 600 -21.85 -5.22 -50.03
CA SER A 600 -22.64 -5.12 -51.25
C SER A 600 -21.96 -5.93 -52.36
N LYS A 601 -22.57 -7.06 -52.74
CA LYS A 601 -22.08 -8.01 -53.76
C LYS A 601 -22.04 -7.44 -55.20
N ARG A 602 -21.90 -6.12 -55.34
CA ARG A 602 -21.83 -5.34 -56.58
C ARG A 602 -20.67 -4.33 -56.64
N ARG A 603 -19.87 -4.15 -55.57
CA ARG A 603 -18.60 -3.40 -55.63
C ARG A 603 -17.43 -4.35 -55.81
N GLN A 604 -17.09 -4.68 -57.06
CA GLN A 604 -15.87 -5.41 -57.40
C GLN A 604 -14.69 -4.45 -57.50
N GLY A 605 -13.80 -4.48 -56.51
CA GLY A 605 -12.45 -3.89 -56.57
C GLY A 605 -12.33 -2.39 -56.29
N ARG A 606 -11.15 -2.00 -55.80
CA ARG A 606 -10.60 -0.63 -55.67
C ARG A 606 -11.12 0.34 -54.60
N SER A 607 -12.25 0.14 -53.93
CA SER A 607 -12.65 1.03 -52.81
C SER A 607 -12.08 0.59 -51.45
N LEU A 608 -11.75 1.55 -50.59
CA LEU A 608 -11.49 1.33 -49.16
C LEU A 608 -12.69 0.66 -48.44
N PRO A 609 -12.46 -0.03 -47.31
CA PRO A 609 -13.56 -0.58 -46.50
C PRO A 609 -14.35 0.52 -45.80
N ASP A 610 -15.68 0.38 -45.83
CA ASP A 610 -16.63 1.30 -45.19
C ASP A 610 -16.45 1.31 -43.66
N LEU A 611 -16.25 2.50 -43.07
CA LEU A 611 -15.99 2.66 -41.63
C LEU A 611 -17.25 2.43 -40.80
N VAL A 612 -17.13 1.66 -39.71
CA VAL A 612 -18.21 1.47 -38.73
C VAL A 612 -18.19 2.65 -37.74
N PRO A 613 -19.30 3.38 -37.54
CA PRO A 613 -19.35 4.51 -36.60
C PRO A 613 -18.98 4.12 -35.16
N ILE A 614 -18.67 5.12 -34.34
CA ILE A 614 -18.36 4.97 -32.91
C ILE A 614 -19.28 5.84 -32.05
N LEU A 615 -19.50 5.43 -30.80
CA LEU A 615 -20.20 6.23 -29.80
C LEU A 615 -19.31 7.39 -29.34
N ASN A 616 -19.92 8.55 -29.14
CA ASN A 616 -19.28 9.71 -28.51
C ASN A 616 -18.80 9.35 -27.09
N SER A 617 -17.49 9.50 -26.82
CA SER A 617 -16.87 9.22 -25.50
C SER A 617 -17.22 10.26 -24.43
N ASN A 618 -17.67 11.45 -24.85
CA ASN A 618 -18.13 12.49 -23.96
C ASN A 618 -19.56 12.22 -23.42
N GLU A 619 -20.27 11.22 -23.97
CA GLU A 619 -21.56 10.74 -23.43
C GLU A 619 -21.39 9.48 -22.55
N PRO A 620 -22.14 9.36 -21.43
CA PRO A 620 -22.08 8.16 -20.58
C PRO A 620 -22.62 6.92 -21.32
N GLU A 621 -21.91 5.79 -21.27
CA GLU A 621 -22.33 4.53 -21.94
C GLU A 621 -23.75 4.10 -21.54
N THR A 622 -24.08 4.20 -20.26
CA THR A 622 -25.35 3.81 -19.64
C THR A 622 -26.16 5.02 -19.15
N VAL A 623 -27.49 4.96 -19.26
CA VAL A 623 -28.41 5.84 -18.51
C VAL A 623 -29.16 5.03 -17.46
N ASN A 624 -29.36 5.61 -16.28
CA ASN A 624 -29.98 4.95 -15.12
C ASN A 624 -31.32 5.61 -14.77
N SER A 625 -32.25 4.84 -14.24
CA SER A 625 -33.46 5.31 -13.57
C SER A 625 -33.81 4.38 -12.41
N GLU A 626 -34.56 4.87 -11.43
CA GLU A 626 -34.84 4.17 -10.17
C GLU A 626 -36.34 4.07 -9.91
N VAL A 627 -36.77 2.92 -9.38
CA VAL A 627 -38.12 2.76 -8.83
C VAL A 627 -38.03 2.76 -7.31
N GLN A 628 -38.84 3.58 -6.64
CA GLN A 628 -38.84 3.72 -5.18
C GLN A 628 -39.84 2.74 -4.55
N PHE A 629 -39.55 2.23 -3.35
CA PHE A 629 -40.55 1.51 -2.55
C PHE A 629 -41.49 2.50 -1.85
N LEU A 630 -42.75 2.11 -1.65
CA LEU A 630 -43.67 2.82 -0.76
C LEU A 630 -43.26 2.56 0.69
N LYS A 631 -42.73 3.59 1.37
CA LYS A 631 -42.13 3.47 2.71
C LYS A 631 -43.17 3.62 3.82
N GLU A 632 -43.98 2.57 4.01
CA GLU A 632 -44.95 2.51 5.12
C GLU A 632 -44.25 2.64 6.48
N GLY A 633 -44.67 3.59 7.31
CA GLY A 633 -44.13 3.83 8.66
C GLY A 633 -43.07 4.94 8.78
N CYS A 634 -42.72 5.62 7.69
CA CYS A 634 -41.60 6.58 7.61
C CYS A 634 -42.04 8.01 7.22
N GLY A 635 -42.84 8.64 8.07
CA GLY A 635 -43.30 10.03 7.90
C GLY A 635 -44.12 10.32 6.65
N GLU A 636 -44.36 11.61 6.40
CA GLU A 636 -44.77 12.13 5.09
C GLU A 636 -43.57 12.52 4.21
N ASP A 637 -42.38 12.66 4.81
CA ASP A 637 -41.12 12.97 4.13
C ASP A 637 -40.47 11.76 3.44
N ASN A 638 -40.94 10.54 3.76
CA ASN A 638 -40.42 9.27 3.25
C ASN A 638 -38.96 8.99 3.71
N ILE A 639 -38.55 9.46 4.90
CA ILE A 639 -37.22 9.25 5.48
C ILE A 639 -37.37 8.54 6.83
N CYS A 640 -37.17 7.22 6.85
CA CYS A 640 -37.31 6.40 8.06
C CYS A 640 -36.28 6.78 9.14
N ASN A 641 -36.68 7.59 10.13
CA ASN A 641 -35.79 8.09 11.18
C ASN A 641 -35.87 7.22 12.45
N SER A 642 -35.08 6.16 12.54
CA SER A 642 -35.13 5.20 13.66
C SER A 642 -34.33 5.64 14.89
N ASN A 643 -34.67 5.08 16.06
CA ASN A 643 -34.02 5.41 17.34
C ASN A 643 -33.73 4.15 18.18
N LEU A 644 -32.98 3.21 17.58
CA LEU A 644 -32.51 2.00 18.24
C LEU A 644 -31.58 2.35 19.40
N LYS A 645 -31.97 1.98 20.61
CA LYS A 645 -31.19 2.13 21.85
C LYS A 645 -30.98 0.76 22.49
N LEU A 646 -29.76 0.48 22.96
CA LEU A 646 -29.37 -0.78 23.59
C LEU A 646 -29.04 -0.58 25.08
N GLN A 647 -29.45 -1.54 25.91
CA GLN A 647 -29.07 -1.70 27.31
C GLN A 647 -28.62 -3.15 27.55
N TYR A 648 -27.65 -3.36 28.43
CA TYR A 648 -27.10 -4.69 28.73
C TYR A 648 -26.90 -4.92 30.23
N ARG A 649 -26.95 -6.17 30.69
CA ARG A 649 -26.61 -6.59 32.07
C ARG A 649 -25.99 -8.00 32.09
N PHE A 650 -24.95 -8.21 32.89
CA PHE A 650 -24.35 -9.54 33.06
C PHE A 650 -25.04 -10.35 34.17
N CYS A 651 -25.26 -11.64 33.88
CA CYS A 651 -25.92 -12.61 34.74
C CYS A 651 -25.17 -13.95 34.78
N THR A 652 -25.33 -14.69 35.87
CA THR A 652 -24.94 -16.11 35.98
C THR A 652 -26.18 -16.99 35.96
N ARG A 653 -26.04 -18.20 35.39
CA ARG A 653 -27.11 -19.20 35.36
C ARG A 653 -27.08 -20.03 36.65
N GLU A 654 -28.14 -19.97 37.44
CA GLU A 654 -28.28 -20.83 38.63
C GLU A 654 -29.01 -22.12 38.26
N GLY A 655 -28.25 -23.22 38.21
CA GLY A 655 -28.76 -24.57 37.99
C GLY A 655 -29.38 -24.83 36.61
N ASN A 656 -30.10 -25.94 36.50
CA ASN A 656 -30.78 -26.33 35.26
C ASN A 656 -32.06 -25.53 35.01
N ASP A 657 -32.74 -25.09 36.06
CA ASP A 657 -34.06 -24.42 36.06
C ASP A 657 -34.11 -23.09 35.28
N GLY A 658 -32.95 -22.63 34.77
CA GLY A 658 -32.90 -21.51 33.82
C GLY A 658 -33.27 -20.18 34.46
N ARG A 659 -33.00 -20.02 35.77
CA ARG A 659 -33.01 -18.73 36.46
C ARG A 659 -31.66 -18.04 36.25
N PHE A 660 -31.70 -16.73 36.09
CA PHE A 660 -30.53 -15.88 35.93
C PHE A 660 -30.40 -14.98 37.16
N ALA A 661 -29.26 -15.02 37.83
CA ALA A 661 -28.90 -14.12 38.92
C ALA A 661 -27.96 -13.03 38.37
N TYR A 662 -28.21 -11.76 38.68
CA TYR A 662 -27.33 -10.66 38.25
C TYR A 662 -25.99 -10.73 38.98
N LEU A 663 -24.90 -10.36 38.30
CA LEU A 663 -23.59 -10.24 38.94
C LEU A 663 -23.58 -9.12 40.00
N PRO A 664 -22.85 -9.28 41.12
CA PRO A 664 -22.57 -8.18 42.04
C PRO A 664 -21.76 -7.09 41.33
N ILE A 665 -22.01 -5.84 41.69
CA ILE A 665 -21.37 -4.66 41.08
C ILE A 665 -20.48 -4.01 42.13
N GLU A 666 -19.18 -3.89 41.84
CA GLU A 666 -18.20 -3.18 42.66
C GLU A 666 -17.63 -2.03 41.83
N ASN A 667 -17.61 -0.81 42.39
CA ASN A 667 -17.11 0.40 41.71
C ASN A 667 -17.70 0.60 40.28
N ASN A 668 -19.01 0.38 40.13
CA ASN A 668 -19.77 0.40 38.87
C ASN A 668 -19.41 -0.67 37.82
N VAL A 669 -18.56 -1.65 38.12
CA VAL A 669 -18.23 -2.78 37.23
C VAL A 669 -18.79 -4.10 37.79
N PRO A 670 -19.46 -4.95 36.99
CA PRO A 670 -19.90 -6.27 37.45
C PRO A 670 -18.72 -7.23 37.65
N VAL A 671 -18.73 -7.99 38.75
CA VAL A 671 -17.64 -8.90 39.14
C VAL A 671 -18.09 -10.36 39.05
N LEU A 672 -17.43 -11.13 38.18
CA LEU A 672 -17.62 -12.57 37.98
C LEU A 672 -16.64 -13.36 38.85
N VAL A 673 -17.15 -14.01 39.90
CA VAL A 673 -16.37 -14.92 40.76
C VAL A 673 -16.42 -16.34 40.21
N LEU A 674 -15.41 -16.72 39.42
CA LEU A 674 -15.29 -18.04 38.82
C LEU A 674 -14.91 -19.09 39.88
N LYS A 675 -15.93 -19.84 40.33
CA LYS A 675 -15.78 -21.05 41.14
C LYS A 675 -15.84 -22.31 40.27
N ASP A 676 -17.02 -22.60 39.72
CA ASP A 676 -17.20 -23.75 38.82
C ASP A 676 -18.27 -23.54 37.72
N GLN A 677 -18.74 -22.30 37.54
CA GLN A 677 -19.69 -21.93 36.49
C GLN A 677 -19.10 -22.24 35.10
N LYS A 678 -19.92 -22.78 34.20
CA LYS A 678 -19.53 -23.13 32.82
C LYS A 678 -19.97 -22.09 31.79
N ASP A 679 -21.08 -21.41 32.07
CA ASP A 679 -21.73 -20.45 31.20
C ASP A 679 -22.16 -19.22 31.99
N ILE A 680 -22.03 -18.06 31.36
CA ILE A 680 -22.62 -16.78 31.78
C ILE A 680 -23.70 -16.37 30.78
N ALA A 681 -24.55 -15.41 31.16
CA ALA A 681 -25.56 -14.84 30.28
C ALA A 681 -25.43 -13.31 30.24
N LEU A 682 -25.59 -12.73 29.05
CA LEU A 682 -25.67 -11.30 28.83
C LEU A 682 -27.13 -10.97 28.47
N GLU A 683 -27.84 -10.36 29.40
CA GLU A 683 -29.16 -9.78 29.18
C GLU A 683 -29.01 -8.55 28.28
N ILE A 684 -29.74 -8.49 27.17
CA ILE A 684 -29.74 -7.38 26.23
C ILE A 684 -31.18 -6.95 25.98
N THR A 685 -31.43 -5.65 26.09
CA THR A 685 -32.70 -5.01 25.73
C THR A 685 -32.45 -3.99 24.64
N VAL A 686 -33.23 -4.07 23.55
CA VAL A 686 -33.20 -3.09 22.46
C VAL A 686 -34.59 -2.45 22.33
N THR A 687 -34.64 -1.13 22.15
CA THR A 687 -35.89 -0.35 22.04
C THR A 687 -35.84 0.59 20.83
N ASN A 688 -36.97 0.77 20.12
CA ASN A 688 -37.13 1.78 19.08
C ASN A 688 -38.24 2.78 19.47
N ASN A 689 -37.96 3.60 20.47
CA ASN A 689 -38.90 4.57 21.04
C ASN A 689 -38.48 5.99 20.63
N PRO A 690 -39.39 6.95 20.38
CA PRO A 690 -39.05 8.35 20.16
C PRO A 690 -38.20 8.94 21.30
N SER A 691 -37.27 9.84 20.98
CA SER A 691 -36.43 10.55 21.95
C SER A 691 -37.22 11.60 22.75
N ASP A 692 -38.28 12.15 22.17
CA ASP A 692 -39.21 13.06 22.85
C ASP A 692 -40.65 12.57 22.64
N ALA A 693 -41.33 12.21 23.73
CA ALA A 693 -42.72 11.78 23.71
C ALA A 693 -43.71 12.90 23.29
N LYS A 694 -43.26 14.17 23.26
CA LYS A 694 -44.03 15.31 22.74
C LYS A 694 -43.79 15.58 21.26
N ASN A 695 -42.72 15.06 20.66
CA ASN A 695 -42.38 15.27 19.25
C ASN A 695 -42.12 13.94 18.54
N LEU A 696 -43.22 13.19 18.33
CA LEU A 696 -43.22 11.84 17.77
C LEU A 696 -42.72 11.75 16.31
N GLN A 697 -42.65 12.88 15.59
CA GLN A 697 -42.15 12.94 14.20
C GLN A 697 -40.64 13.16 14.11
N LYS A 698 -39.94 13.41 15.22
CA LYS A 698 -38.49 13.66 15.17
C LYS A 698 -37.66 12.40 14.92
N ASP A 699 -38.00 11.31 15.59
CA ASP A 699 -37.33 10.01 15.51
C ASP A 699 -38.20 8.88 16.09
N GLY A 700 -37.66 7.65 16.06
CA GLY A 700 -38.35 6.45 16.55
C GLY A 700 -39.32 5.85 15.55
N GLU A 701 -39.04 6.01 14.25
CA GLU A 701 -39.75 5.34 13.14
C GLU A 701 -39.23 3.93 12.87
N ASP A 702 -39.95 3.21 12.02
CA ASP A 702 -39.70 1.80 11.71
C ASP A 702 -38.25 1.57 11.22
N ALA A 703 -37.52 0.71 11.92
CA ALA A 703 -36.12 0.40 11.66
C ALA A 703 -36.02 -0.84 10.76
N HIS A 704 -35.63 -0.67 9.50
CA HIS A 704 -35.54 -1.78 8.54
C HIS A 704 -34.21 -2.53 8.65
N GLU A 705 -34.23 -3.83 8.36
CA GLU A 705 -33.11 -4.77 8.53
C GLU A 705 -32.38 -4.59 9.88
N ALA A 706 -33.13 -4.32 10.95
CA ALA A 706 -32.54 -4.03 12.26
C ALA A 706 -31.96 -5.30 12.89
N LYS A 707 -30.65 -5.27 13.17
CA LYS A 707 -29.92 -6.40 13.78
C LYS A 707 -28.93 -5.93 14.86
N LEU A 708 -28.57 -6.87 15.73
CA LEU A 708 -27.46 -6.74 16.68
C LEU A 708 -26.32 -7.66 16.26
N VAL A 709 -25.13 -7.10 16.16
CA VAL A 709 -23.85 -7.83 16.01
C VAL A 709 -23.14 -7.82 17.35
N ALA A 710 -22.86 -8.99 17.91
CA ALA A 710 -22.13 -9.17 19.16
C ALA A 710 -20.82 -9.91 18.88
N THR A 711 -19.69 -9.32 19.27
CA THR A 711 -18.35 -9.89 19.12
C THR A 711 -17.76 -10.20 20.49
N PHE A 712 -17.23 -11.42 20.65
CA PHE A 712 -16.75 -11.96 21.91
C PHE A 712 -15.22 -12.10 21.91
N PRO A 713 -14.55 -11.91 23.06
CA PRO A 713 -13.12 -12.14 23.20
C PRO A 713 -12.82 -13.65 23.19
N ASP A 714 -11.56 -14.04 22.89
CA ASP A 714 -11.16 -15.46 22.79
C ASP A 714 -11.39 -16.28 24.08
N SER A 715 -11.52 -15.62 25.23
CA SER A 715 -11.84 -16.22 26.53
C SER A 715 -13.32 -16.65 26.67
N LEU A 716 -14.20 -16.19 25.79
CA LEU A 716 -15.62 -16.53 25.71
C LEU A 716 -15.96 -17.20 24.38
N THR A 717 -17.12 -17.87 24.31
CA THR A 717 -17.64 -18.45 23.05
C THR A 717 -19.17 -18.54 23.13
N TYR A 718 -19.86 -18.18 22.05
CA TYR A 718 -21.33 -18.30 21.96
C TYR A 718 -21.81 -19.74 22.16
N SER A 719 -22.86 -19.91 22.96
CA SER A 719 -23.54 -21.20 23.18
C SER A 719 -24.94 -21.20 22.57
N SER A 720 -25.77 -20.22 22.93
CA SER A 720 -27.19 -20.15 22.54
C SER A 720 -27.81 -18.79 22.90
N PHE A 721 -29.04 -18.54 22.48
CA PHE A 721 -29.84 -17.39 22.92
C PHE A 721 -31.16 -17.82 23.54
N ARG A 722 -31.79 -16.94 24.34
CA ARG A 722 -33.11 -17.17 24.93
C ARG A 722 -33.88 -15.86 25.10
N GLU A 723 -35.08 -15.78 24.52
CA GLU A 723 -35.96 -14.62 24.69
C GLU A 723 -36.64 -14.62 26.08
N LEU A 724 -36.84 -13.44 26.69
CA LEU A 724 -37.48 -13.31 28.01
C LEU A 724 -39.01 -13.43 27.94
N ARG A 725 -39.63 -13.06 26.82
CA ARG A 725 -41.06 -13.19 26.55
C ARG A 725 -41.24 -13.65 25.12
N ALA A 726 -41.65 -14.91 24.91
CA ALA A 726 -41.99 -15.41 23.58
C ALA A 726 -43.19 -14.63 23.03
N ASN A 727 -42.92 -13.68 22.13
CA ASN A 727 -43.93 -12.77 21.61
C ASN A 727 -44.46 -13.32 20.28
N PRO A 728 -45.72 -13.77 20.17
CA PRO A 728 -46.15 -14.69 19.11
C PRO A 728 -46.12 -14.12 17.67
N GLU A 729 -45.90 -12.81 17.51
CA GLU A 729 -45.80 -12.14 16.21
C GLU A 729 -44.36 -11.95 15.69
N LYS A 730 -43.31 -12.26 16.47
CA LYS A 730 -41.90 -12.04 16.07
C LYS A 730 -40.97 -13.17 16.54
N GLN A 731 -40.30 -13.84 15.61
CA GLN A 731 -39.18 -14.74 15.92
C GLN A 731 -37.84 -13.99 15.87
N LEU A 732 -37.39 -13.48 17.02
CA LEU A 732 -35.99 -13.12 17.24
C LEU A 732 -35.10 -14.32 16.87
N THR A 733 -34.14 -14.12 15.98
CA THR A 733 -33.27 -15.20 15.49
C THR A 733 -31.80 -14.81 15.61
N CYS A 734 -31.03 -15.52 16.43
CA CYS A 734 -29.59 -15.34 16.58
C CYS A 734 -28.79 -16.52 16.00
N GLY A 735 -27.91 -16.23 15.03
CA GLY A 735 -26.91 -17.15 14.51
C GLY A 735 -25.49 -16.75 14.93
N ALA A 736 -24.55 -17.70 14.93
CA ALA A 736 -23.15 -17.43 15.25
C ALA A 736 -22.20 -17.97 14.18
N ASN A 737 -21.01 -17.37 14.10
CA ASN A 737 -19.96 -17.83 13.19
C ASN A 737 -19.40 -19.21 13.62
N GLN A 738 -18.67 -19.89 12.73
CA GLN A 738 -18.18 -21.26 12.96
C GLN A 738 -17.27 -21.39 14.21
N ASN A 739 -16.61 -20.30 14.63
CA ASN A 739 -15.71 -20.29 15.79
C ASN A 739 -16.42 -19.85 17.09
N GLY A 740 -17.69 -19.44 17.03
CA GLY A 740 -18.47 -18.89 18.14
C GLY A 740 -17.93 -17.56 18.70
N SER A 741 -17.09 -16.84 17.96
CA SER A 741 -16.50 -15.55 18.35
C SER A 741 -17.36 -14.33 17.96
N GLN A 742 -18.39 -14.54 17.14
CA GLN A 742 -19.34 -13.49 16.75
C GLN A 742 -20.73 -14.09 16.58
N ALA A 743 -21.75 -13.36 17.03
CA ALA A 743 -23.16 -13.69 16.82
C ALA A 743 -23.92 -12.50 16.20
N GLU A 744 -24.84 -12.79 15.30
CA GLU A 744 -25.75 -11.84 14.69
C GLU A 744 -27.20 -12.21 15.02
N CYS A 745 -27.96 -11.26 15.56
CA CYS A 745 -29.36 -11.41 15.93
C CYS A 745 -30.24 -10.48 15.09
N GLU A 746 -31.14 -11.05 14.28
CA GLU A 746 -32.17 -10.27 13.55
C GLU A 746 -33.28 -9.86 14.53
N LEU A 747 -33.45 -8.55 14.73
CA LEU A 747 -34.41 -7.97 15.71
C LEU A 747 -35.80 -7.76 15.08
N GLY A 748 -35.85 -7.51 13.76
CA GLY A 748 -37.08 -7.37 12.98
C GLY A 748 -36.87 -6.56 11.71
N ASN A 749 -37.73 -6.79 10.71
CA ASN A 749 -37.69 -6.08 9.44
C ASN A 749 -39.10 -5.75 8.91
N PRO A 750 -39.70 -4.61 9.32
CA PRO A 750 -39.15 -3.60 10.21
C PRO A 750 -39.26 -3.95 11.71
N PHE A 751 -38.31 -3.44 12.49
CA PHE A 751 -38.41 -3.34 13.95
C PHE A 751 -39.21 -2.06 14.30
N LYS A 752 -40.53 -2.24 14.34
CA LYS A 752 -41.55 -1.17 14.44
C LYS A 752 -41.32 -0.11 15.53
N ARG A 753 -41.79 1.11 15.25
CA ARG A 753 -41.97 2.22 16.21
C ARG A 753 -42.59 1.74 17.53
N ASN A 754 -42.09 2.25 18.65
CA ASN A 754 -42.48 1.91 20.03
C ASN A 754 -42.31 0.43 20.43
N SER A 755 -41.58 -0.40 19.65
CA SER A 755 -41.32 -1.79 20.02
C SER A 755 -40.01 -1.98 20.78
N ASN A 756 -39.99 -2.95 21.69
CA ASN A 756 -38.82 -3.41 22.41
C ASN A 756 -38.69 -4.94 22.35
N VAL A 757 -37.48 -5.44 22.58
CA VAL A 757 -37.16 -6.86 22.69
C VAL A 757 -36.10 -7.07 23.76
N THR A 758 -36.23 -8.12 24.57
CA THR A 758 -35.29 -8.46 25.65
C THR A 758 -34.97 -9.95 25.60
N PHE A 759 -33.67 -10.26 25.51
CA PHE A 759 -33.16 -11.62 25.37
C PHE A 759 -31.81 -11.79 26.06
N TYR A 760 -31.42 -13.05 26.26
CA TYR A 760 -30.14 -13.45 26.84
C TYR A 760 -29.27 -14.09 25.77
N LEU A 761 -28.03 -13.61 25.62
CA LEU A 761 -26.97 -14.35 24.95
C LEU A 761 -26.23 -15.20 25.99
N ILE A 762 -26.17 -16.52 25.78
CA ILE A 762 -25.51 -17.47 26.67
C ILE A 762 -24.11 -17.75 26.12
N LEU A 763 -23.08 -17.51 26.93
CA LEU A 763 -21.67 -17.55 26.57
C LEU A 763 -20.91 -18.51 27.49
N SER A 764 -20.12 -19.42 26.92
CA SER A 764 -19.31 -20.35 27.71
C SER A 764 -18.02 -19.68 28.22
N THR A 765 -17.68 -19.93 29.48
CA THR A 765 -16.45 -19.45 30.15
C THR A 765 -15.30 -20.47 30.09
N THR A 766 -15.44 -21.52 29.28
CA THR A 766 -14.50 -22.66 29.22
C THR A 766 -13.08 -22.31 28.75
N LYS A 767 -12.87 -21.13 28.15
CA LYS A 767 -11.56 -20.64 27.69
C LYS A 767 -10.92 -19.59 28.61
N VAL A 768 -11.57 -19.18 29.71
CA VAL A 768 -11.02 -18.20 30.66
C VAL A 768 -9.82 -18.81 31.40
N ASN A 769 -8.70 -18.06 31.47
CA ASN A 769 -7.45 -18.47 32.12
C ASN A 769 -7.11 -17.56 33.33
N VAL A 770 -6.01 -17.87 34.02
CA VAL A 770 -5.56 -17.11 35.21
C VAL A 770 -5.17 -15.66 34.86
N ASP A 771 -4.68 -15.45 33.64
CA ASP A 771 -4.24 -14.16 33.12
C ASP A 771 -5.41 -13.26 32.66
N THR A 772 -6.64 -13.78 32.61
CA THR A 772 -7.84 -13.00 32.26
C THR A 772 -8.28 -12.15 33.46
N THR A 773 -8.12 -10.84 33.38
CA THR A 773 -8.61 -9.88 34.39
C THR A 773 -10.02 -9.38 34.11
N ASP A 774 -10.36 -9.19 32.83
CA ASP A 774 -11.58 -8.53 32.38
C ASP A 774 -12.18 -9.26 31.15
N LEU A 775 -13.49 -9.11 30.93
CA LEU A 775 -14.25 -9.69 29.82
C LEU A 775 -14.99 -8.58 29.06
N ASP A 776 -14.48 -8.23 27.89
CA ASP A 776 -15.00 -7.16 27.05
C ASP A 776 -15.79 -7.72 25.85
N VAL A 777 -17.12 -7.57 25.86
CA VAL A 777 -18.00 -7.97 24.77
C VAL A 777 -18.44 -6.73 23.98
N HIS A 778 -18.11 -6.67 22.69
CA HIS A 778 -18.49 -5.55 21.84
C HIS A 778 -19.88 -5.78 21.22
N LEU A 779 -20.79 -4.83 21.42
CA LEU A 779 -22.17 -4.85 20.93
C LEU A 779 -22.38 -3.70 19.93
N LYS A 780 -22.74 -4.02 18.69
CA LYS A 780 -22.99 -3.05 17.62
C LYS A 780 -24.38 -3.28 17.02
N LEU A 781 -25.24 -2.27 17.08
CA LEU A 781 -26.50 -2.26 16.34
C LEU A 781 -26.27 -1.85 14.87
N GLU A 782 -27.05 -2.42 13.95
CA GLU A 782 -27.06 -2.05 12.52
C GLU A 782 -28.51 -2.01 12.01
N THR A 783 -28.80 -1.12 11.05
CA THR A 783 -30.10 -0.96 10.38
C THR A 783 -29.89 -0.25 9.03
N THR A 784 -30.83 -0.39 8.09
CA THR A 784 -30.87 0.38 6.83
C THR A 784 -31.70 1.66 6.91
N SER A 785 -32.40 1.91 8.02
CA SER A 785 -33.06 3.20 8.31
C SER A 785 -32.05 4.28 8.71
N ASN A 786 -32.43 5.55 8.61
CA ASN A 786 -31.59 6.67 9.02
C ASN A 786 -31.52 6.74 10.56
N GLN A 787 -30.31 6.71 11.13
CA GLN A 787 -30.13 6.93 12.56
C GLN A 787 -28.78 7.58 12.88
N VAL A 788 -28.84 8.66 13.67
CA VAL A 788 -27.67 9.35 14.22
C VAL A 788 -27.28 8.69 15.56
N ASN A 789 -25.98 8.66 15.88
CA ASN A 789 -25.40 8.14 17.14
C ASN A 789 -25.49 6.60 17.35
N LEU A 790 -25.45 5.79 16.28
CA LEU A 790 -25.41 4.32 16.35
C LEU A 790 -24.00 3.77 16.70
N ALA A 791 -23.41 4.25 17.81
CA ALA A 791 -22.07 3.87 18.24
C ALA A 791 -22.01 2.46 18.85
N PRO A 792 -20.90 1.71 18.70
CA PRO A 792 -20.71 0.43 19.37
C PRO A 792 -20.52 0.62 20.89
N ILE A 793 -21.05 -0.33 21.66
CA ILE A 793 -21.02 -0.35 23.13
C ILE A 793 -20.20 -1.56 23.58
N THR A 794 -19.19 -1.35 24.41
CA THR A 794 -18.47 -2.46 25.06
C THR A 794 -19.11 -2.76 26.41
N ALA A 795 -19.51 -4.01 26.62
CA ALA A 795 -19.97 -4.55 27.89
C ALA A 795 -18.79 -5.21 28.60
N THR A 796 -18.32 -4.61 29.69
CA THR A 796 -17.14 -5.06 30.45
C THR A 796 -17.54 -5.74 31.77
N ALA A 797 -16.78 -6.75 32.19
CA ALA A 797 -16.95 -7.42 33.49
C ALA A 797 -15.60 -7.91 34.04
N LYS A 798 -15.38 -7.74 35.35
CA LYS A 798 -14.14 -8.18 36.03
C LYS A 798 -14.18 -9.65 36.41
N VAL A 799 -13.05 -10.33 36.35
CA VAL A 799 -12.90 -11.76 36.65
C VAL A 799 -12.10 -11.96 37.95
N VAL A 800 -12.61 -12.80 38.85
CA VAL A 800 -11.94 -13.21 40.08
C VAL A 800 -11.98 -14.74 40.20
N ILE A 801 -10.86 -15.37 40.53
CA ILE A 801 -10.64 -16.83 40.53
C ILE A 801 -10.28 -17.29 41.95
N GLU A 802 -11.03 -18.24 42.49
CA GLU A 802 -10.87 -18.77 43.85
C GLU A 802 -10.15 -20.14 43.81
N LEU A 803 -8.93 -20.23 44.35
CA LEU A 803 -8.06 -21.41 44.29
C LEU A 803 -8.08 -22.24 45.57
N LEU A 804 -8.54 -23.49 45.44
CA LEU A 804 -8.70 -24.45 46.53
C LEU A 804 -7.45 -25.34 46.69
N LEU A 805 -6.41 -24.82 47.33
CA LEU A 805 -5.22 -25.59 47.71
C LEU A 805 -5.31 -26.13 49.14
N SER A 806 -4.48 -27.13 49.46
CA SER A 806 -4.36 -27.72 50.79
C SER A 806 -2.94 -28.20 51.06
N LEU A 807 -2.40 -27.89 52.24
CA LEU A 807 -1.05 -28.28 52.70
C LEU A 807 -1.13 -29.12 53.98
N THR A 808 -0.38 -30.21 54.05
CA THR A 808 -0.25 -31.07 55.24
C THR A 808 1.20 -31.55 55.41
N GLY A 809 1.61 -31.95 56.63
CA GLY A 809 2.97 -32.47 56.85
C GLY A 809 3.13 -33.37 58.09
N VAL A 810 4.10 -34.29 58.04
CA VAL A 810 4.34 -35.35 59.05
C VAL A 810 5.85 -35.67 59.15
N ALA A 811 6.36 -35.96 60.35
CA ALA A 811 7.73 -36.44 60.58
C ALA A 811 7.77 -37.97 60.77
N LYS A 812 8.78 -38.63 60.20
CA LYS A 812 8.99 -40.09 60.27
C LYS A 812 10.42 -40.44 60.70
N PRO A 813 10.61 -41.22 61.79
CA PRO A 813 9.62 -41.48 62.82
C PRO A 813 9.23 -40.18 63.55
N SER A 814 8.02 -40.12 64.11
CA SER A 814 7.55 -38.96 64.90
C SER A 814 8.19 -38.89 66.30
N GLN A 815 8.92 -39.93 66.69
CA GLN A 815 9.66 -40.04 67.95
C GLN A 815 11.08 -40.55 67.68
N VAL A 816 12.08 -39.86 68.25
CA VAL A 816 13.51 -40.24 68.16
C VAL A 816 14.20 -40.13 69.52
N TYR A 817 15.35 -40.79 69.66
CA TYR A 817 16.16 -40.75 70.88
C TYR A 817 17.55 -40.15 70.58
N PHE A 818 18.13 -39.37 71.50
CA PHE A 818 19.51 -38.84 71.38
C PHE A 818 20.47 -39.58 72.31
N GLY A 819 21.61 -40.03 71.80
CA GLY A 819 22.59 -40.83 72.54
C GLY A 819 23.82 -41.18 71.72
N GLY A 820 24.81 -41.78 72.38
CA GLY A 820 26.11 -42.12 71.80
C GLY A 820 27.24 -41.29 72.42
N ASN A 821 28.38 -41.23 71.72
CA ASN A 821 29.52 -40.41 72.11
C ASN A 821 29.40 -39.01 71.47
N VAL A 822 29.93 -37.98 72.14
CA VAL A 822 29.97 -36.62 71.58
C VAL A 822 31.03 -36.56 70.48
N ILE A 823 30.58 -36.46 69.23
CA ILE A 823 31.43 -36.18 68.06
C ILE A 823 31.28 -34.69 67.71
N GLY A 824 32.40 -34.01 67.46
CA GLY A 824 32.42 -32.61 67.04
C GLY A 824 32.15 -32.45 65.53
N GLU A 825 31.58 -31.32 65.15
CA GLU A 825 31.20 -30.98 63.76
C GLU A 825 32.28 -31.26 62.72
N SER A 826 33.52 -30.87 63.00
CA SER A 826 34.68 -31.05 62.11
C SER A 826 35.21 -32.49 62.02
N ALA A 827 34.64 -33.43 62.79
CA ALA A 827 35.08 -34.83 62.88
C ALA A 827 34.01 -35.84 62.42
N MET A 828 32.88 -35.36 61.89
CA MET A 828 31.87 -36.21 61.26
C MET A 828 32.21 -36.41 59.78
N GLU A 829 32.25 -37.66 59.31
CA GLU A 829 32.48 -37.98 57.89
C GLU A 829 31.23 -38.54 57.19
N SER A 830 30.32 -39.14 57.95
CA SER A 830 29.13 -39.82 57.47
C SER A 830 27.86 -39.33 58.16
N GLU A 831 26.71 -39.55 57.52
CA GLU A 831 25.41 -39.15 58.10
C GLU A 831 25.07 -39.88 59.42
N ASP A 832 25.68 -41.04 59.70
CA ASP A 832 25.46 -41.80 60.93
C ASP A 832 26.24 -41.25 62.14
N ASP A 833 27.29 -40.45 61.91
CA ASP A 833 28.07 -39.80 62.98
C ASP A 833 27.30 -38.64 63.64
N VAL A 834 26.27 -38.10 62.95
CA VAL A 834 25.45 -36.97 63.42
C VAL A 834 24.44 -37.40 64.49
N GLY A 835 23.77 -38.54 64.26
CA GLY A 835 22.66 -39.03 65.07
C GLY A 835 21.53 -39.67 64.24
N ASN A 836 20.32 -39.69 64.78
CA ASN A 836 19.19 -40.44 64.21
C ASN A 836 18.55 -39.75 62.99
N ILE A 837 18.18 -40.56 61.99
CA ILE A 837 17.49 -40.13 60.77
C ILE A 837 16.03 -39.75 61.03
N ILE A 838 15.60 -38.63 60.44
CA ILE A 838 14.22 -38.14 60.44
C ILE A 838 13.87 -37.67 59.02
N GLU A 839 12.78 -38.18 58.45
CA GLU A 839 12.23 -37.74 57.16
C GLU A 839 10.95 -36.93 57.41
N TYR A 840 10.94 -35.66 56.99
CA TYR A 840 9.77 -34.78 57.03
C TYR A 840 9.07 -34.80 55.68
N GLU A 841 7.85 -35.34 55.63
CA GLU A 841 7.01 -35.35 54.44
C GLU A 841 6.02 -34.18 54.45
N PHE A 842 6.00 -33.37 53.39
CA PHE A 842 4.99 -32.34 53.14
C PHE A 842 4.19 -32.70 51.89
N ARG A 843 2.86 -32.81 52.03
CA ARG A 843 1.93 -33.12 50.95
C ARG A 843 1.10 -31.89 50.61
N ILE A 844 1.11 -31.53 49.32
CA ILE A 844 0.33 -30.45 48.73
C ILE A 844 -0.72 -31.07 47.81
N THR A 845 -1.97 -30.65 47.92
CA THR A 845 -3.07 -31.12 47.07
C THR A 845 -3.85 -29.94 46.49
N ASN A 846 -4.11 -29.97 45.18
CA ASN A 846 -5.07 -29.10 44.50
C ASN A 846 -6.45 -29.77 44.53
N LEU A 847 -7.45 -29.08 45.08
CA LEU A 847 -8.85 -29.52 45.14
C LEU A 847 -9.73 -28.82 44.09
N GLY A 848 -9.18 -27.83 43.38
CA GLY A 848 -9.84 -27.13 42.28
C GLY A 848 -9.57 -27.78 40.92
N ARG A 849 -9.78 -27.00 39.85
CA ARG A 849 -9.50 -27.44 38.47
C ARG A 849 -7.98 -27.64 38.25
N PRO A 850 -7.56 -28.61 37.42
CA PRO A 850 -6.15 -28.79 37.06
C PRO A 850 -5.67 -27.61 36.19
N LEU A 851 -4.63 -26.90 36.67
CA LEU A 851 -4.05 -25.73 36.01
C LEU A 851 -2.63 -26.06 35.56
N LYS A 852 -2.45 -26.29 34.24
CA LYS A 852 -1.19 -26.76 33.65
C LYS A 852 0.01 -25.81 33.80
N THR A 853 -0.22 -24.57 34.20
CA THR A 853 0.79 -23.51 34.30
C THR A 853 0.66 -22.74 35.62
N PHE A 854 1.10 -23.35 36.73
CA PHE A 854 1.32 -22.62 37.98
C PHE A 854 2.50 -21.64 37.83
N GLY A 855 2.18 -20.36 37.66
CA GLY A 855 3.15 -19.27 37.66
C GLY A 855 3.84 -19.13 39.03
N THR A 856 5.05 -19.66 39.16
CA THR A 856 6.00 -19.40 40.27
C THR A 856 5.57 -19.78 41.69
N ALA A 857 4.46 -20.50 41.88
CA ALA A 857 4.01 -20.99 43.19
C ALA A 857 5.14 -21.76 43.93
N SER A 858 5.24 -21.57 45.24
CA SER A 858 6.38 -22.03 46.05
C SER A 858 5.95 -22.50 47.44
N LEU A 859 6.70 -23.45 48.01
CA LEU A 859 6.58 -23.88 49.41
C LEU A 859 7.74 -23.28 50.22
N ASP A 860 7.42 -22.45 51.22
CA ASP A 860 8.37 -21.86 52.15
C ASP A 860 8.35 -22.64 53.47
N ILE A 861 9.48 -23.28 53.83
CA ILE A 861 9.64 -24.13 55.03
C ILE A 861 10.58 -23.44 56.03
N GLN A 862 10.15 -23.23 57.27
CA GLN A 862 10.98 -22.70 58.36
C GLN A 862 11.74 -23.86 59.03
N TRP A 863 13.02 -24.02 58.70
CA TRP A 863 13.84 -25.15 59.15
C TRP A 863 14.66 -24.82 60.40
N PRO A 864 14.47 -25.51 61.55
CA PRO A 864 15.16 -25.24 62.80
C PRO A 864 16.57 -25.86 62.83
N LYS A 865 17.51 -25.14 62.23
CA LYS A 865 18.93 -25.48 62.08
C LYS A 865 19.70 -25.50 63.40
N GLU A 866 19.49 -24.50 64.24
CA GLU A 866 20.26 -24.24 65.47
C GLU A 866 19.32 -23.97 66.67
N ILE A 867 19.78 -24.22 67.90
CA ILE A 867 19.20 -23.63 69.11
C ILE A 867 19.79 -22.23 69.39
N SER A 868 19.10 -21.41 70.20
CA SER A 868 19.43 -20.00 70.43
C SER A 868 20.86 -19.71 70.93
N ASN A 869 21.60 -20.70 71.43
CA ASN A 869 23.01 -20.59 71.83
C ASN A 869 24.03 -20.89 70.71
N GLY A 870 23.58 -21.13 69.47
CA GLY A 870 24.44 -21.35 68.30
C GLY A 870 24.89 -22.81 68.09
N LYS A 871 24.30 -23.80 68.76
CA LYS A 871 24.53 -25.22 68.49
C LYS A 871 23.51 -25.79 67.51
N TRP A 872 23.95 -26.70 66.64
CA TRP A 872 23.11 -27.45 65.70
C TRP A 872 21.96 -28.22 66.36
N LEU A 873 20.84 -28.34 65.65
CA LEU A 873 19.61 -28.99 66.11
C LEU A 873 19.15 -30.08 65.12
N LEU A 874 18.73 -29.68 63.91
CA LEU A 874 18.40 -30.58 62.81
C LEU A 874 19.29 -30.29 61.59
N TYR A 875 20.12 -31.25 61.22
CA TYR A 875 20.98 -31.18 60.05
C TYR A 875 20.25 -31.75 58.82
N LEU A 876 20.15 -30.99 57.74
CA LEU A 876 19.45 -31.40 56.52
C LEU A 876 20.40 -32.11 55.56
N MET A 877 20.16 -33.39 55.28
CA MET A 877 20.95 -34.18 54.33
C MET A 877 20.53 -33.92 52.89
N LYS A 878 19.23 -33.98 52.58
CA LYS A 878 18.71 -33.72 51.23
C LYS A 878 17.21 -33.45 51.20
N VAL A 879 16.74 -32.94 50.07
CA VAL A 879 15.33 -32.76 49.74
C VAL A 879 15.02 -33.53 48.47
N ASP A 880 14.14 -34.52 48.56
CA ASP A 880 13.65 -35.30 47.42
C ASP A 880 12.18 -34.93 47.12
N SER A 881 11.75 -35.06 45.86
CA SER A 881 10.34 -34.97 45.46
C SER A 881 9.82 -36.29 44.91
N LYS A 882 8.54 -36.57 45.15
CA LYS A 882 7.75 -37.56 44.43
C LYS A 882 6.66 -36.83 43.64
N GLU A 883 6.27 -37.39 42.50
CA GLU A 883 5.30 -36.82 41.53
C GLU A 883 5.79 -35.56 40.78
N LEU A 884 6.88 -34.90 41.22
CA LEU A 884 7.60 -33.86 40.48
C LEU A 884 9.03 -34.33 40.14
N GLU A 885 9.45 -34.21 38.88
CA GLU A 885 10.70 -34.83 38.38
C GLU A 885 11.98 -34.28 39.03
N LYS A 886 12.06 -32.96 39.26
CA LYS A 886 13.11 -32.29 40.05
C LYS A 886 12.56 -31.04 40.71
N ILE A 887 12.68 -30.91 42.03
CA ILE A 887 12.30 -29.70 42.76
C ILE A 887 13.53 -28.83 43.08
N PRO A 888 13.65 -27.60 42.56
CA PRO A 888 14.70 -26.68 42.98
C PRO A 888 14.30 -26.01 44.29
N CYS A 889 15.12 -26.20 45.32
CA CYS A 889 15.00 -25.52 46.61
C CYS A 889 16.19 -24.60 46.87
N GLU A 890 15.94 -23.50 47.56
CA GLU A 890 16.93 -22.47 47.91
C GLU A 890 16.83 -22.09 49.40
N PRO A 891 17.93 -21.70 50.06
CA PRO A 891 19.28 -21.55 49.51
C PRO A 891 20.07 -22.88 49.57
N ARG A 892 20.71 -23.26 48.45
CA ARG A 892 21.30 -24.61 48.28
C ARG A 892 22.46 -24.93 49.21
N ASN A 893 23.11 -23.92 49.79
CA ASN A 893 24.25 -24.09 50.70
C ASN A 893 23.87 -24.65 52.08
N GLU A 894 22.57 -24.68 52.44
CA GLU A 894 22.07 -25.26 53.69
C GLU A 894 21.73 -26.75 53.57
N ILE A 895 21.73 -27.31 52.35
CA ILE A 895 21.47 -28.73 52.09
C ILE A 895 22.82 -29.47 52.06
N ASN A 896 23.04 -30.34 53.05
CA ASN A 896 24.32 -31.02 53.32
C ASN A 896 25.54 -30.08 53.30
N SER A 897 25.48 -28.99 54.06
CA SER A 897 26.51 -27.95 54.13
C SER A 897 27.92 -28.47 54.46
N LEU A 898 28.04 -29.51 55.30
CA LEU A 898 29.27 -30.19 55.67
C LEU A 898 29.70 -31.30 54.68
N ARG A 899 28.88 -31.59 53.65
CA ARG A 899 29.13 -32.60 52.60
C ARG A 899 29.38 -34.02 53.12
N LEU A 900 28.66 -34.40 54.18
CA LEU A 900 28.72 -35.73 54.79
C LEU A 900 28.31 -36.83 53.79
N LYS A 901 28.97 -37.98 53.87
CA LYS A 901 28.72 -39.14 52.98
C LYS A 901 27.44 -39.88 53.41
N GLU A 902 26.58 -40.23 52.46
CA GLU A 902 25.42 -41.11 52.71
C GLU A 902 25.87 -42.54 53.07
N SER A 903 25.13 -43.23 53.95
CA SER A 903 25.51 -44.56 54.42
C SER A 903 24.76 -45.68 53.68
N HIS A 904 25.48 -46.43 52.85
CA HIS A 904 24.90 -47.51 52.02
C HIS A 904 24.69 -48.85 52.76
N ARG A 905 24.78 -48.90 54.10
CA ARG A 905 24.67 -50.15 54.90
C ARG A 905 23.21 -50.60 55.15
N SER A 906 22.44 -50.76 54.07
CA SER A 906 21.14 -51.44 54.12
C SER A 906 21.29 -52.96 54.29
N ARG A 907 21.62 -53.40 55.51
CA ARG A 907 21.50 -54.81 55.93
C ARG A 907 20.84 -54.91 57.29
N ARG A 908 19.58 -55.34 57.27
CA ARG A 908 18.64 -55.45 58.41
C ARG A 908 19.31 -55.91 59.72
N LYS A 909 19.34 -55.03 60.73
CA LYS A 909 19.26 -55.47 62.13
C LYS A 909 17.78 -55.68 62.46
N ARG A 910 17.39 -56.90 62.84
CA ARG A 910 16.06 -57.17 63.42
C ARG A 910 16.09 -56.68 64.86
N GLU A 911 15.29 -55.68 65.18
CA GLU A 911 14.84 -55.44 66.56
C GLU A 911 13.34 -55.72 66.65
N VAL A 912 12.92 -56.14 67.84
CA VAL A 912 11.79 -57.06 68.01
C VAL A 912 10.45 -56.35 67.82
N ALA A 913 9.60 -56.91 66.95
CA ALA A 913 8.18 -56.57 66.93
C ALA A 913 7.51 -57.21 68.15
N GLU A 914 7.47 -56.48 69.25
CA GLU A 914 6.80 -56.92 70.48
C GLU A 914 5.28 -56.99 70.23
N LYS A 915 4.69 -58.17 70.46
CA LYS A 915 3.27 -58.42 70.18
C LYS A 915 2.39 -57.82 71.27
N GLN A 916 1.28 -57.23 70.86
CA GLN A 916 0.27 -56.63 71.73
C GLN A 916 -0.13 -57.54 72.90
N THR A 917 -0.17 -56.98 74.11
CA THR A 917 -1.10 -57.41 75.15
C THR A 917 -1.99 -56.23 75.55
N ASN A 918 -3.28 -56.37 75.27
CA ASN A 918 -4.29 -55.41 75.69
C ASN A 918 -4.69 -55.72 77.12
N ASN A 919 -4.30 -54.89 78.09
CA ASN A 919 -4.84 -54.99 79.44
C ASN A 919 -4.88 -53.62 80.12
N GLY A 920 -6.08 -53.14 80.44
CA GLY A 920 -6.29 -51.82 81.03
C GLY A 920 -6.19 -51.86 82.56
N GLN A 921 -5.08 -51.39 83.12
CA GLN A 921 -5.02 -50.97 84.53
C GLN A 921 -4.40 -49.58 84.67
N LYS A 922 -5.12 -48.71 85.39
CA LYS A 922 -4.64 -47.39 85.78
C LYS A 922 -3.64 -47.55 86.92
N MET A 923 -2.49 -46.89 86.83
CA MET A 923 -1.88 -46.25 87.99
C MET A 923 -1.42 -44.85 87.61
N SER A 924 -1.94 -43.85 88.31
CA SER A 924 -1.38 -42.50 88.29
C SER A 924 -0.29 -42.41 89.36
N LEU A 925 0.90 -41.97 88.99
CA LEU A 925 1.83 -41.34 89.93
C LEU A 925 2.26 -40.01 89.32
N PHE A 926 1.96 -38.94 90.04
CA PHE A 926 2.36 -37.59 89.63
C PHE A 926 3.87 -37.45 89.79
N SER A 927 4.53 -37.20 88.68
CA SER A 927 5.84 -36.57 88.63
C SER A 927 5.75 -35.54 87.52
N GLU A 928 6.12 -34.30 87.81
CA GLU A 928 6.12 -33.21 86.82
C GLU A 928 7.08 -33.56 85.69
N ARG A 929 6.53 -34.02 84.56
CA ARG A 929 7.32 -34.33 83.38
C ARG A 929 7.90 -33.03 82.85
N LYS A 930 9.17 -32.76 83.09
CA LYS A 930 9.86 -31.59 82.53
C LYS A 930 10.06 -31.83 81.04
N TYR A 931 9.27 -31.13 80.23
CA TYR A 931 9.43 -31.08 78.78
C TYR A 931 9.64 -29.64 78.31
N LYS A 932 10.21 -29.49 77.12
CA LYS A 932 10.47 -28.17 76.50
C LYS A 932 10.18 -28.26 75.00
N THR A 933 9.71 -27.16 74.43
CA THR A 933 9.45 -27.04 72.98
C THR A 933 10.43 -26.07 72.34
N LEU A 934 10.97 -26.47 71.19
CA LEU A 934 11.80 -25.67 70.30
C LEU A 934 11.00 -25.32 69.05
N ASP A 935 10.84 -24.03 68.81
CA ASP A 935 10.13 -23.44 67.68
C ASP A 935 10.91 -22.19 67.24
N CYS A 936 10.84 -21.87 65.95
CA CYS A 936 11.57 -20.80 65.28
C CYS A 936 11.30 -19.41 65.88
N ASN A 937 10.11 -19.23 66.44
CA ASN A 937 9.67 -17.94 66.96
C ASN A 937 10.08 -17.70 68.43
N VAL A 938 10.76 -18.66 69.08
CA VAL A 938 11.02 -18.59 70.54
C VAL A 938 12.43 -19.04 70.95
N ASN A 939 12.88 -20.23 70.52
CA ASN A 939 14.05 -20.90 71.11
C ASN A 939 15.06 -21.47 70.10
N ALA A 940 14.71 -21.51 68.81
CA ALA A 940 15.55 -22.02 67.73
C ALA A 940 15.84 -20.93 66.70
N ARG A 941 17.04 -20.94 66.12
CA ARG A 941 17.39 -20.16 64.93
C ARG A 941 17.05 -20.99 63.71
N CYS A 942 16.21 -20.45 62.84
CA CYS A 942 15.72 -21.14 61.66
C CYS A 942 16.19 -20.47 60.37
N VAL A 943 16.31 -21.27 59.32
CA VAL A 943 16.53 -20.80 57.95
C VAL A 943 15.29 -21.14 57.13
N ASN A 944 14.85 -20.21 56.29
CA ASN A 944 13.73 -20.45 55.37
C ASN A 944 14.25 -21.18 54.13
N ILE A 945 13.70 -22.36 53.85
CA ILE A 945 13.98 -23.16 52.66
C ILE A 945 12.78 -23.01 51.72
N LYS A 946 13.00 -22.41 50.55
CA LYS A 946 11.98 -22.13 49.54
C LYS A 946 12.10 -23.10 48.38
N CYS A 947 11.06 -23.88 48.11
CA CYS A 947 11.02 -24.87 47.02
C CYS A 947 9.98 -24.47 45.96
N SER A 948 10.35 -24.50 44.67
CA SER A 948 9.45 -24.12 43.55
C SER A 948 8.50 -25.25 43.16
N LEU A 949 7.20 -24.97 43.03
CA LEU A 949 6.13 -25.94 42.75
C LEU A 949 5.70 -25.97 41.26
N GLN A 950 6.65 -25.77 40.35
CA GLN A 950 6.41 -25.86 38.91
C GLN A 950 5.92 -27.27 38.53
N GLY A 951 4.80 -27.36 37.81
CA GLY A 951 4.23 -28.62 37.32
C GLY A 951 3.21 -29.32 38.24
N LEU A 952 2.79 -28.70 39.35
CA LEU A 952 1.76 -29.24 40.24
C LEU A 952 0.37 -29.30 39.56
N ASP A 953 -0.05 -30.47 39.05
CA ASP A 953 -1.39 -30.65 38.46
C ASP A 953 -2.47 -30.98 39.51
N ARG A 954 -2.19 -31.96 40.39
CA ARG A 954 -3.14 -32.48 41.39
C ARG A 954 -2.55 -32.65 42.79
N MET A 955 -1.39 -33.29 42.90
CA MET A 955 -0.70 -33.52 44.17
C MET A 955 0.82 -33.44 43.96
N ALA A 956 1.53 -33.11 45.04
CA ALA A 956 2.97 -33.32 45.15
C ALA A 956 3.34 -33.73 46.57
N LEU A 957 4.41 -34.50 46.70
CA LEU A 957 4.96 -34.95 47.99
C LEU A 957 6.45 -34.65 48.07
N ILE A 958 6.82 -33.73 48.96
CA ILE A 958 8.19 -33.25 49.17
C ILE A 958 8.72 -33.88 50.46
N VAL A 959 9.95 -34.41 50.44
CA VAL A 959 10.55 -35.17 51.54
C VAL A 959 11.90 -34.58 51.92
N LEU A 960 12.00 -34.02 53.13
CA LEU A 960 13.25 -33.49 53.69
C LEU A 960 13.88 -34.56 54.59
N ARG A 961 14.97 -35.18 54.13
CA ARG A 961 15.74 -36.17 54.92
C ARG A 961 16.78 -35.45 55.76
N SER A 962 16.72 -35.66 57.06
CA SER A 962 17.51 -34.96 58.07
C SER A 962 18.07 -35.88 59.15
N ARG A 963 18.98 -35.36 59.96
CA ARG A 963 19.61 -36.04 61.10
C ARG A 963 19.49 -35.17 62.35
N LEU A 964 19.11 -35.75 63.48
CA LEU A 964 19.14 -35.10 64.80
C LEU A 964 20.60 -34.95 65.26
N TRP A 965 21.01 -33.76 65.69
CA TRP A 965 22.39 -33.53 66.13
C TRP A 965 22.60 -33.97 67.59
N ASN A 966 22.96 -35.24 67.80
CA ASN A 966 22.98 -35.85 69.14
C ASN A 966 23.94 -35.13 70.11
N SER A 967 25.12 -34.69 69.64
CA SER A 967 26.14 -34.02 70.47
C SER A 967 25.62 -32.79 71.21
N THR A 968 24.70 -32.01 70.62
CA THR A 968 24.14 -30.79 71.23
C THR A 968 23.42 -31.05 72.55
N PHE A 969 22.84 -32.25 72.70
CA PHE A 969 22.07 -32.66 73.86
C PHE A 969 22.87 -33.48 74.88
N LEU A 970 24.09 -33.91 74.53
CA LEU A 970 24.95 -34.80 75.32
C LEU A 970 26.12 -34.08 76.01
N GLU A 971 26.45 -32.85 75.60
CA GLU A 971 27.49 -32.04 76.25
C GLU A 971 27.06 -31.52 77.64
N VAL A 972 27.37 -32.31 78.68
CA VAL A 972 27.31 -31.91 80.09
C VAL A 972 28.56 -31.11 80.48
N CYS A 973 28.41 -30.08 81.33
CA CYS A 973 29.51 -29.23 81.80
C CYS A 973 29.81 -29.53 83.28
N PRO A 974 30.96 -30.14 83.64
CA PRO A 974 31.20 -30.69 84.97
C PRO A 974 31.68 -29.63 85.98
N ILE A 975 30.76 -28.92 86.65
CA ILE A 975 31.06 -28.05 87.81
C ILE A 975 29.98 -28.22 88.89
N ALA A 976 29.96 -29.38 89.57
CA ALA A 976 29.12 -29.61 90.76
C ALA A 976 29.58 -30.74 91.71
N ILE A 977 30.85 -31.20 91.64
CA ILE A 977 31.39 -32.14 92.66
C ILE A 977 32.05 -31.32 93.78
N LEU A 978 31.21 -30.67 94.58
CA LEU A 978 31.62 -29.99 95.82
C LEU A 978 30.45 -29.81 96.79
N GLU A 979 29.71 -30.90 97.02
CA GLU A 979 28.92 -31.03 98.26
C GLU A 979 29.86 -31.17 99.48
N ALA A 980 29.29 -30.98 100.67
CA ALA A 980 29.84 -31.41 101.95
C ALA A 980 31.20 -30.80 102.39
N PHE A 981 31.22 -29.48 102.63
CA PHE A 981 31.79 -28.92 103.87
C PHE A 981 31.03 -27.65 104.27
N LEU A 982 31.04 -27.30 105.57
CA LEU A 982 30.35 -26.14 106.18
C LEU A 982 28.81 -26.17 106.18
N HIS A 983 28.24 -27.19 106.85
CA HIS A 983 27.13 -26.90 107.77
C HIS A 983 27.71 -26.14 108.97
N SER A 984 27.42 -24.84 109.12
CA SER A 984 27.45 -24.18 110.43
C SER A 984 26.56 -22.94 110.48
N SER A 985 25.61 -23.02 111.39
CA SER A 985 24.80 -21.99 112.04
C SER A 985 25.33 -20.55 112.09
N ILE A 986 24.37 -19.61 111.96
CA ILE A 986 24.32 -18.25 112.53
C ILE A 986 24.96 -17.09 111.72
N PHE A 987 24.07 -16.16 111.36
CA PHE A 987 24.25 -14.73 111.01
C PHE A 987 25.02 -14.33 109.73
N SER A 988 24.26 -14.38 108.64
CA SER A 988 24.28 -13.47 107.49
C SER A 988 24.76 -12.03 107.78
N LEU A 989 25.84 -11.60 107.13
CA LEU A 989 26.08 -10.21 106.72
C LEU A 989 27.27 -10.13 105.73
N LEU A 990 26.99 -9.77 104.47
CA LEU A 990 27.97 -9.51 103.37
C LEU A 990 28.73 -10.80 102.89
N MET A 991 29.14 -10.98 101.62
CA MET A 991 29.06 -10.09 100.45
C MET A 991 29.16 -10.86 99.09
N TYR A 992 28.33 -10.45 98.11
CA TYR A 992 28.52 -10.49 96.64
C TYR A 992 28.63 -11.81 95.80
N PRO A 993 28.39 -11.75 94.45
CA PRO A 993 27.78 -12.87 93.70
C PRO A 993 28.30 -13.16 92.26
N HIS A 994 28.29 -14.43 91.83
CA HIS A 994 28.03 -14.81 90.43
C HIS A 994 27.82 -16.32 90.25
N TYR A 995 26.68 -16.74 89.66
CA TYR A 995 26.54 -18.01 88.93
C TYR A 995 25.44 -17.89 87.88
N ILE A 996 25.72 -18.30 86.64
CA ILE A 996 24.80 -18.19 85.50
C ILE A 996 24.19 -19.57 85.20
N LEU A 997 22.85 -19.63 85.13
CA LEU A 997 22.10 -20.84 84.82
C LEU A 997 22.29 -21.28 83.36
N LYS A 998 22.94 -22.42 83.16
CA LYS A 998 23.11 -23.11 81.86
C LYS A 998 22.15 -24.31 81.83
N GLN A 999 21.32 -24.45 80.78
CA GLN A 999 20.26 -25.48 80.75
C GLN A 999 20.78 -26.86 80.32
N GLU A 1000 20.52 -27.87 81.16
CA GLU A 1000 20.76 -29.28 80.88
C GLU A 1000 19.56 -29.94 80.19
N TYR A 1001 19.74 -30.39 78.95
CA TYR A 1001 18.68 -31.08 78.19
C TYR A 1001 18.53 -32.57 78.57
N SER A 1002 19.56 -33.16 79.18
CA SER A 1002 19.60 -34.54 79.69
C SER A 1002 18.62 -34.80 80.84
N MET A 1003 18.21 -33.76 81.59
CA MET A 1003 17.22 -33.83 82.68
C MET A 1003 15.76 -33.79 82.21
N LEU A 1004 15.50 -33.59 80.91
CA LEU A 1004 14.13 -33.52 80.37
C LEU A 1004 13.56 -34.91 80.11
N ASN A 1005 12.27 -35.11 80.41
CA ASN A 1005 11.56 -36.34 80.08
C ASN A 1005 11.42 -36.53 78.56
N TYR A 1006 11.19 -35.42 77.85
CA TYR A 1006 11.19 -35.34 76.38
C TYR A 1006 11.30 -33.87 75.96
N LEU A 1007 11.56 -33.67 74.67
CA LEU A 1007 11.71 -32.38 74.01
C LEU A 1007 10.87 -32.42 72.72
N ASP A 1008 10.18 -31.34 72.37
CA ASP A 1008 9.49 -31.23 71.09
C ASP A 1008 10.21 -30.25 70.16
N ILE A 1009 10.35 -30.61 68.89
CA ILE A 1009 10.84 -29.73 67.82
C ILE A 1009 9.69 -29.50 66.84
N LEU A 1010 9.40 -28.23 66.56
CA LEU A 1010 8.34 -27.82 65.64
C LEU A 1010 8.93 -27.26 64.34
N VAL A 1011 8.40 -27.71 63.21
CA VAL A 1011 8.74 -27.24 61.85
C VAL A 1011 7.48 -26.68 61.22
N ARG A 1012 7.55 -25.50 60.59
CA ARG A 1012 6.42 -24.80 59.98
C ARG A 1012 6.62 -24.68 58.46
N ALA A 1013 5.55 -24.78 57.67
CA ALA A 1013 5.59 -24.58 56.23
C ALA A 1013 4.35 -23.82 55.73
N LYS A 1014 4.53 -22.98 54.70
CA LYS A 1014 3.47 -22.20 54.05
C LYS A 1014 3.61 -22.26 52.52
N ILE A 1015 2.49 -22.29 51.79
CA ILE A 1015 2.45 -22.04 50.34
C ILE A 1015 2.44 -20.53 50.07
N SER A 1016 3.26 -20.07 49.12
CA SER A 1016 3.36 -18.67 48.69
C SER A 1016 3.41 -18.57 47.18
N VAL A 1017 2.63 -17.67 46.59
CA VAL A 1017 2.62 -17.38 45.14
C VAL A 1017 3.20 -15.97 44.93
N PRO A 1018 4.43 -15.82 44.41
CA PRO A 1018 5.14 -14.53 44.31
C PRO A 1018 4.69 -13.69 43.11
N ALA A 1019 3.39 -13.72 42.82
CA ALA A 1019 2.66 -12.84 41.91
C ALA A 1019 1.18 -12.91 42.30
N ALA A 1020 0.78 -12.14 43.32
CA ALA A 1020 -0.63 -11.94 43.63
C ALA A 1020 -1.21 -10.97 42.59
N ALA A 1021 -1.57 -11.50 41.42
CA ALA A 1021 -2.54 -10.83 40.57
C ALA A 1021 -3.83 -10.66 41.40
N GLU A 1022 -4.41 -9.46 41.39
CA GLU A 1022 -5.48 -9.07 42.33
C GLU A 1022 -6.77 -9.91 42.18
N ASN A 1023 -6.87 -10.68 41.09
CA ASN A 1023 -7.94 -11.63 40.81
C ASN A 1023 -7.79 -13.01 41.51
N ILE A 1024 -6.70 -13.31 42.25
CA ILE A 1024 -6.48 -14.64 42.85
C ILE A 1024 -6.73 -14.65 44.37
N LYS A 1025 -7.58 -15.58 44.84
CA LYS A 1025 -7.84 -15.83 46.26
C LYS A 1025 -7.46 -17.26 46.68
N LEU A 1026 -6.70 -17.40 47.77
CA LEU A 1026 -6.21 -18.69 48.32
C LEU A 1026 -6.94 -19.11 49.60
N THR A 1027 -6.95 -20.42 49.87
CA THR A 1027 -7.43 -21.03 51.13
C THR A 1027 -6.43 -22.07 51.67
N ASN A 1028 -6.40 -22.28 53.00
CA ASN A 1028 -5.67 -23.37 53.69
C ASN A 1028 -4.17 -23.52 53.34
N GLU A 1029 -3.42 -22.43 53.50
CA GLU A 1029 -2.03 -22.27 53.04
C GLU A 1029 -0.91 -22.72 54.00
N VAL A 1030 -1.17 -23.12 55.26
CA VAL A 1030 -0.14 -23.35 56.30
C VAL A 1030 -0.24 -24.73 56.96
N ALA A 1031 0.91 -25.38 57.22
CA ALA A 1031 1.03 -26.61 58.01
C ALA A 1031 2.14 -26.53 59.07
N GLN A 1032 2.00 -27.30 60.15
CA GLN A 1032 2.98 -27.39 61.24
C GLN A 1032 3.19 -28.85 61.65
N VAL A 1033 4.46 -29.25 61.78
CA VAL A 1033 4.89 -30.63 62.04
C VAL A 1033 5.61 -30.70 63.38
N ARG A 1034 5.35 -31.76 64.15
CA ARG A 1034 5.95 -32.01 65.48
C ARG A 1034 6.78 -33.29 65.46
N LEU A 1035 8.02 -33.18 65.93
CA LEU A 1035 8.90 -34.30 66.26
C LEU A 1035 9.12 -34.31 67.78
N THR A 1036 8.95 -35.46 68.43
CA THR A 1036 9.28 -35.61 69.85
C THR A 1036 10.62 -36.35 70.01
N VAL A 1037 11.46 -35.86 70.91
CA VAL A 1037 12.86 -36.21 71.08
C VAL A 1037 13.10 -36.61 72.54
N PHE A 1038 13.67 -37.78 72.78
CA PHE A 1038 13.86 -38.36 74.11
C PHE A 1038 15.36 -38.59 74.41
N PRO A 1039 15.83 -38.46 75.67
CA PRO A 1039 17.17 -38.90 76.02
C PRO A 1039 17.28 -40.44 75.92
N ALA A 1040 18.23 -40.95 75.14
CA ALA A 1040 18.61 -42.35 75.18
C ALA A 1040 19.38 -42.60 76.49
N LYS A 1041 18.90 -43.53 77.32
CA LYS A 1041 19.58 -43.89 78.56
C LYS A 1041 20.87 -44.64 78.23
N THR A 1042 22.01 -43.95 78.39
CA THR A 1042 23.34 -44.48 78.07
C THR A 1042 23.70 -45.66 78.98
N VAL A 1043 24.05 -46.80 78.38
CA VAL A 1043 24.56 -47.97 79.11
C VAL A 1043 26.08 -47.82 79.31
N ALA A 1044 26.45 -46.89 80.19
CA ALA A 1044 27.80 -46.74 80.77
C ALA A 1044 27.67 -47.13 82.26
N LEU A 1045 28.22 -48.24 82.79
CA LEU A 1045 29.45 -49.00 82.47
C LEU A 1045 30.74 -48.23 82.87
N HIS A 1046 31.64 -48.87 83.63
CA HIS A 1046 32.63 -48.17 84.47
C HIS A 1046 34.01 -47.87 83.81
N THR A 1047 34.31 -46.56 83.63
CA THR A 1047 35.61 -45.83 83.85
C THR A 1047 36.91 -46.08 83.05
N GLY A 1048 37.64 -44.98 82.68
CA GLY A 1048 39.06 -44.96 82.23
C GLY A 1048 39.60 -43.58 81.72
N VAL A 1049 40.88 -43.24 81.98
CA VAL A 1049 41.67 -41.98 81.66
C VAL A 1049 43.19 -42.24 81.94
N PRO A 1050 44.24 -41.35 81.82
CA PRO A 1050 44.43 -39.93 81.36
C PRO A 1050 45.62 -39.78 80.31
N TRP A 1051 46.30 -38.68 79.90
CA TRP A 1051 46.10 -37.20 79.75
C TRP A 1051 47.24 -36.49 78.92
N TRP A 1052 48.51 -36.78 79.19
CA TRP A 1052 49.79 -36.02 78.93
C TRP A 1052 50.11 -35.38 77.56
N ILE A 1053 49.34 -35.61 76.50
CA ILE A 1053 49.67 -35.18 75.12
C ILE A 1053 49.52 -33.65 74.94
N ILE A 1054 48.69 -33.01 75.76
CA ILE A 1054 48.32 -31.58 75.67
C ILE A 1054 49.52 -30.62 75.75
N LEU A 1055 50.62 -31.01 76.41
CA LEU A 1055 51.76 -30.11 76.66
C LEU A 1055 52.61 -29.80 75.41
N VAL A 1056 52.67 -30.72 74.44
CA VAL A 1056 53.70 -30.70 73.39
C VAL A 1056 53.34 -29.81 72.19
N ALA A 1057 52.08 -29.83 71.76
CA ALA A 1057 51.66 -29.14 70.54
C ALA A 1057 51.71 -27.61 70.63
N ILE A 1058 51.45 -27.04 71.83
CA ILE A 1058 51.34 -25.59 72.05
C ILE A 1058 52.67 -24.88 71.81
N LEU A 1059 53.80 -25.50 72.16
CA LEU A 1059 55.14 -24.92 71.98
C LEU A 1059 55.58 -24.85 70.52
N ALA A 1060 55.14 -25.78 69.67
CA ALA A 1060 55.58 -25.86 68.26
C ALA A 1060 54.90 -24.80 67.37
N GLY A 1061 53.58 -24.62 67.51
CA GLY A 1061 52.80 -23.75 66.60
C GLY A 1061 53.18 -22.26 66.70
N ILE A 1062 53.46 -21.78 67.91
CA ILE A 1062 53.85 -20.38 68.17
C ILE A 1062 55.19 -20.04 67.48
N LEU A 1063 56.12 -20.99 67.45
CA LEU A 1063 57.48 -20.80 66.92
C LEU A 1063 57.49 -20.70 65.38
N MET A 1064 56.64 -21.48 64.69
CA MET A 1064 56.57 -21.46 63.22
C MET A 1064 55.92 -20.17 62.67
N LEU A 1065 54.85 -19.68 63.31
CA LEU A 1065 54.09 -18.53 62.81
C LEU A 1065 54.94 -17.24 62.76
N ALA A 1066 55.78 -17.02 63.78
CA ALA A 1066 56.67 -15.88 63.87
C ALA A 1066 57.68 -15.81 62.69
N LEU A 1067 58.20 -16.97 62.27
CA LEU A 1067 59.16 -17.08 61.16
C LEU A 1067 58.51 -16.75 59.80
N LEU A 1068 57.26 -17.17 59.60
CA LEU A 1068 56.53 -16.98 58.34
C LEU A 1068 56.12 -15.52 58.13
N VAL A 1069 55.64 -14.83 59.19
CA VAL A 1069 55.32 -13.40 59.13
C VAL A 1069 56.58 -12.55 58.88
N PHE A 1070 57.70 -12.88 59.53
CA PHE A 1070 58.98 -12.19 59.33
C PHE A 1070 59.44 -12.26 57.86
N LEU A 1071 59.37 -13.44 57.24
CA LEU A 1071 59.71 -13.63 55.82
C LEU A 1071 58.83 -12.79 54.88
N LEU A 1072 57.50 -12.87 55.01
CA LEU A 1072 56.58 -12.14 54.11
C LEU A 1072 56.71 -10.62 54.25
N TRP A 1073 57.02 -10.12 55.44
CA TRP A 1073 57.31 -8.70 55.67
C TRP A 1073 58.64 -8.28 55.04
N LYS A 1074 59.71 -9.08 55.19
CA LYS A 1074 61.02 -8.84 54.55
C LYS A 1074 60.94 -8.87 53.02
N CYS A 1075 60.02 -9.66 52.46
CA CYS A 1075 59.77 -9.75 51.01
C CYS A 1075 58.85 -8.64 50.46
N GLY A 1076 58.44 -7.64 51.26
CA GLY A 1076 57.87 -6.38 50.77
C GLY A 1076 56.46 -6.47 50.15
N PHE A 1077 55.75 -7.59 50.32
CA PHE A 1077 54.49 -7.94 49.63
C PHE A 1077 53.33 -6.92 49.80
N PHE A 1078 53.38 -6.04 50.81
CA PHE A 1078 52.25 -5.19 51.23
C PHE A 1078 52.41 -3.69 50.93
N LYS A 1079 52.93 -3.28 49.75
CA LYS A 1079 52.88 -1.88 49.29
C LYS A 1079 52.47 -1.77 47.80
N ARG A 1080 51.70 -0.71 47.48
CA ARG A 1080 50.99 -0.50 46.20
C ARG A 1080 51.42 0.84 45.56
N SER A 1081 51.73 0.86 44.26
CA SER A 1081 51.90 2.10 43.47
C SER A 1081 51.64 1.86 41.97
N LYS A 1082 51.57 2.95 41.19
CA LYS A 1082 51.29 2.99 39.73
C LYS A 1082 52.59 2.82 38.91
N LYS A 1083 52.51 2.33 37.65
CA LYS A 1083 52.49 3.15 36.39
C LYS A 1083 52.73 2.32 35.10
N ASN A 1084 52.14 2.78 33.99
CA ASN A 1084 52.58 2.70 32.57
C ASN A 1084 52.70 1.37 31.77
N HIS A 1085 52.23 1.50 30.51
CA HIS A 1085 52.80 1.05 29.22
C HIS A 1085 52.48 -0.33 28.59
N TYR A 1086 52.18 -0.22 27.29
CA TYR A 1086 52.47 -1.02 26.07
C TYR A 1086 53.19 -2.40 26.20
N ASP A 1087 53.01 -3.35 25.29
CA ASP A 1087 52.28 -3.31 24.00
C ASP A 1087 51.62 -4.65 23.62
N ALA A 1088 50.82 -4.65 22.56
CA ALA A 1088 50.21 -5.85 22.00
C ALA A 1088 51.07 -6.49 20.90
N THR A 1089 51.32 -7.81 20.98
CA THR A 1089 52.00 -8.55 19.92
C THR A 1089 51.28 -9.86 19.57
N TYR A 1090 50.52 -9.81 18.48
CA TYR A 1090 50.19 -10.87 17.51
C TYR A 1090 50.22 -12.35 17.92
N HIS A 1091 49.07 -13.03 17.78
CA HIS A 1091 48.75 -13.96 16.67
C HIS A 1091 47.42 -14.66 17.02
N LYS A 1092 46.25 -14.18 16.57
CA LYS A 1092 45.67 -14.19 15.21
C LYS A 1092 45.32 -15.60 14.70
N ALA A 1093 44.16 -16.07 15.12
CA ALA A 1093 43.29 -17.04 14.44
C ALA A 1093 41.84 -16.80 14.93
N GLU A 1094 40.77 -16.97 14.17
CA GLU A 1094 40.55 -16.96 12.72
C GLU A 1094 39.03 -16.78 12.52
N ILE A 1095 38.57 -15.81 11.72
CA ILE A 1095 37.12 -15.62 11.46
C ILE A 1095 36.91 -15.59 9.95
N HIS A 1096 36.06 -16.49 9.47
CA HIS A 1096 35.84 -16.71 8.05
C HIS A 1096 34.73 -15.82 7.47
N THR A 1097 35.16 -14.94 6.56
CA THR A 1097 34.48 -14.53 5.32
C THR A 1097 33.10 -13.84 5.32
N GLN A 1098 33.20 -12.54 5.00
CA GLN A 1098 32.32 -11.63 4.22
C GLN A 1098 31.54 -12.26 3.04
N PRO A 1099 30.48 -11.61 2.49
CA PRO A 1099 30.56 -10.33 1.74
C PRO A 1099 29.40 -9.32 2.00
N SER A 1100 29.33 -8.10 1.42
CA SER A 1100 30.37 -7.14 0.99
C SER A 1100 29.72 -5.85 0.40
N ASP A 1101 29.62 -4.76 1.16
CA ASP A 1101 29.28 -3.44 0.60
C ASP A 1101 30.52 -2.80 -0.07
N LYS A 1102 30.83 -3.23 -1.30
CA LYS A 1102 31.85 -2.56 -2.14
C LYS A 1102 31.56 -2.55 -3.64
N GLU A 1103 30.27 -2.56 -3.98
CA GLU A 1103 29.73 -1.92 -5.18
C GLU A 1103 28.62 -0.97 -4.67
N ARG A 1104 28.64 0.36 -4.90
CA ARG A 1104 29.48 1.19 -5.77
C ARG A 1104 29.89 2.51 -5.08
N LEU A 1105 31.00 3.07 -5.56
CA LEU A 1105 31.27 4.49 -5.85
C LEU A 1105 30.06 5.44 -5.62
N THR A 1106 30.17 6.47 -4.76
CA THR A 1106 30.47 7.88 -5.14
C THR A 1106 29.65 8.41 -6.34
N SER A 1107 29.00 9.57 -6.28
CA SER A 1107 29.26 10.77 -5.46
C SER A 1107 28.03 11.68 -5.32
N ASP A 1108 28.08 12.66 -4.41
CA ASP A 1108 27.36 13.93 -4.60
C ASP A 1108 28.03 14.70 -5.77
N ALA A 1109 27.49 14.53 -6.98
CA ALA A 1109 27.75 15.35 -8.17
C ALA A 1109 26.61 15.13 -9.19
#